data_AF-A0A1V5VDG8-F1
#
_entry.id   AF-A0A1V5VDG8-F1
#
_cell.length_a   1.000
_cell.length_b   1.000
_cell.length_c   1.000
_cell.angle_alpha   90.00
_cell.angle_beta   90.00
_cell.angle_gamma   90.00
#
_symmetry.space_group_name_H-M   'P 1'
#
loop_
_entity.id
_entity.type
_entity.pdbx_description
1 polymer ?
#
loop_
_entity_poly.entity_id
_entity_poly.type
_entity_poly.pdbx_seq_one_letter_code
_entity_poly.pdbx_strand_id
1 'polypeptide(L)'
;MTIRELMDGIEKLDLVLPEFQREYVWEKEQAKQLIVSLFKGYPTGSLLFWKTDNPPDIKNNAVNKDKIGTTMVILDGQQRLTTLYLFVNGKIPPYYIDQDIQNDPRNLYFDVDSGEFMYYQPKLMDSNPTWVSVVNCFNGKGPSVFDVAKAKAGDQGGEAAFKLAEAYNEKLNRLKNIIGKPYPIQTVPSDAKIDEAIDVFDKVNSMGTKLTEAELALAHICGKWPQARKVIKEKIRELEKHHYYFDITFMVRALTGVVKKRALFWTIHETPEQELKEGWTKLTVLLNYLINILGKHACVHSTEDLNTSYVLVPPLVYLTKKNGKFTDQKDINLFVHWLYAASTWARYTGQTNQRLDQDISIIDRNGDPWKELEDNIIDQRGRIDLKAADLEGRDIQHPAYRMAYIIIKRRGAFDWFDGRPLDVQYGPSYSIHSHHIFPSSVLYKEGGYTTDNHLHKKIVNEIANRTFLTGSSNQSLQNTPPDKYFPGIIEKFPGALEKQLIPMDESLWKLERYEDFLTKRRELIADAYNELMDSLLKGVVIEKKLQTLDDYLKAGESATLEYKSTLRWDVKEKQVNKALQKVIAKTIAGFLNFGGGLLLIGVVDDGSIYGIEDDMKTLKGQNTDAFQQSLIALVTDYLGAEYAGFVSISFEVWDDKTICIVKIESSPKPVFLCEAAGKEFYVRVGNTTRQLDVQATHEYIGMHW
;
A
#
# COMPACT_ATOMS: atom_id res chain seq x y z
N MET A 1 -19.11 -25.91 27.99
CA MET A 1 -19.14 -24.82 28.98
C MET A 1 -20.22 -23.82 28.58
N THR A 2 -20.89 -23.21 29.55
CA THR A 2 -21.81 -22.08 29.33
C THR A 2 -21.03 -20.78 29.12
N ILE A 3 -21.68 -19.75 28.56
CA ILE A 3 -21.05 -18.42 28.43
C ILE A 3 -20.61 -17.88 29.80
N ARG A 4 -21.42 -18.03 30.85
CA ARG A 4 -21.07 -17.62 32.23
C ARG A 4 -19.80 -18.32 32.72
N GLU A 5 -19.71 -19.64 32.54
CA GLU A 5 -18.51 -20.41 32.90
C GLU A 5 -17.27 -19.96 32.15
N LEU A 6 -17.40 -19.60 30.87
CA LEU A 6 -16.29 -19.04 30.09
C LEU A 6 -15.83 -17.69 30.63
N MET A 7 -16.77 -16.81 31.00
CA MET A 7 -16.43 -15.50 31.57
C MET A 7 -15.77 -15.65 32.94
N ASP A 8 -16.25 -16.58 33.76
CA ASP A 8 -15.66 -16.89 35.06
C ASP A 8 -14.27 -17.52 34.91
N GLY A 9 -14.06 -18.36 33.90
CA GLY A 9 -12.74 -18.92 33.59
C GLY A 9 -11.75 -17.85 33.15
N ILE A 10 -12.17 -16.82 32.41
CA ILE A 10 -11.33 -15.66 32.07
C ILE A 10 -11.02 -14.85 33.34
N GLU A 11 -12.01 -14.60 34.19
CA GLU A 11 -11.86 -13.85 35.44
C GLU A 11 -10.86 -14.53 36.40
N LYS A 12 -10.96 -15.86 36.53
CA LYS A 12 -10.10 -16.68 37.40
C LYS A 12 -8.78 -17.07 36.77
N LEU A 13 -8.56 -16.71 35.50
CA LEU A 13 -7.36 -17.01 34.73
C LEU A 13 -7.17 -18.52 34.42
N ASP A 14 -8.27 -19.29 34.41
CA ASP A 14 -8.31 -20.67 33.90
C ASP A 14 -8.31 -20.70 32.34
N LEU A 15 -8.81 -19.61 31.73
CA LEU A 15 -8.80 -19.33 30.30
C LEU A 15 -7.89 -18.13 30.02
N VAL A 16 -6.77 -18.37 29.36
CA VAL A 16 -5.71 -17.38 29.18
C VAL A 16 -5.50 -17.04 27.71
N LEU A 17 -5.06 -15.82 27.44
CA LEU A 17 -4.78 -15.34 26.10
C LEU A 17 -3.26 -15.22 25.86
N PRO A 18 -2.69 -15.92 24.87
CA PRO A 18 -1.25 -15.92 24.65
C PRO A 18 -0.76 -14.64 23.96
N GLU A 19 0.52 -14.31 24.11
CA GLU A 19 1.16 -13.07 23.64
C GLU A 19 1.10 -12.90 22.10
N PHE A 20 1.12 -14.02 21.37
CA PHE A 20 1.09 -14.03 19.91
C PHE A 20 -0.25 -13.59 19.32
N GLN A 21 -1.33 -13.62 20.12
CA GLN A 21 -2.64 -13.12 19.70
C GLN A 21 -2.63 -11.59 19.57
N ARG A 22 -3.38 -11.04 18.61
CA ARG A 22 -3.48 -9.59 18.43
C ARG A 22 -4.43 -8.95 19.46
N GLU A 23 -4.45 -7.62 19.52
CA GLU A 23 -5.34 -6.83 20.37
C GLU A 23 -6.82 -6.93 19.95
N TYR A 24 -7.71 -6.27 20.69
CA TYR A 24 -9.13 -6.21 20.34
C TYR A 24 -9.37 -5.20 19.22
N VAL A 25 -9.77 -5.70 18.04
CA VAL A 25 -9.90 -4.91 16.80
C VAL A 25 -11.29 -5.01 16.19
N TRP A 26 -12.24 -5.67 16.87
CA TRP A 26 -13.61 -5.75 16.39
C TRP A 26 -14.29 -4.39 16.40
N GLU A 27 -14.91 -4.05 15.29
CA GLU A 27 -15.76 -2.88 15.18
C GLU A 27 -17.03 -3.06 16.02
N LYS A 28 -17.60 -1.94 16.48
CA LYS A 28 -18.84 -1.93 17.27
C LYS A 28 -19.95 -2.73 16.59
N GLU A 29 -20.10 -2.64 15.28
CA GLU A 29 -21.14 -3.40 14.58
C GLU A 29 -20.95 -4.92 14.68
N GLN A 30 -19.72 -5.42 14.61
CA GLN A 30 -19.43 -6.85 14.78
C GLN A 30 -19.79 -7.34 16.18
N ALA A 31 -19.45 -6.55 17.21
CA ALA A 31 -19.81 -6.83 18.59
C ALA A 31 -21.34 -6.88 18.80
N LYS A 32 -22.08 -5.96 18.18
CA LYS A 32 -23.55 -5.94 18.21
C LYS A 32 -24.13 -7.20 17.54
N GLN A 33 -23.64 -7.56 16.35
CA GLN A 33 -24.13 -8.73 15.62
C GLN A 33 -23.90 -10.05 16.36
N LEU A 34 -22.85 -10.16 17.18
CA LEU A 34 -22.65 -11.30 18.07
C LEU A 34 -23.78 -11.42 19.09
N ILE A 35 -24.13 -10.32 19.78
CA ILE A 35 -25.23 -10.30 20.76
C ILE A 35 -26.57 -10.57 20.08
N VAL A 36 -26.83 -9.97 18.93
CA VAL A 36 -28.05 -10.20 18.14
C VAL A 36 -28.17 -11.67 17.74
N SER A 37 -27.10 -12.29 17.24
CA SER A 37 -27.08 -13.70 16.86
C SER A 37 -27.36 -14.60 18.06
N LEU A 38 -26.73 -14.35 19.21
CA LEU A 38 -26.98 -15.10 20.44
C LEU A 38 -28.40 -14.92 20.98
N PHE A 39 -28.96 -13.71 20.89
CA PHE A 39 -30.34 -13.41 21.25
C PHE A 39 -31.32 -14.18 20.34
N LYS A 40 -31.07 -14.17 19.02
CA LYS A 40 -31.88 -14.85 18.01
C LYS A 40 -31.70 -16.37 18.00
N GLY A 41 -30.62 -16.89 18.57
CA GLY A 41 -30.28 -18.32 18.56
C GLY A 41 -29.58 -18.78 17.28
N TYR A 42 -28.97 -17.85 16.55
CA TYR A 42 -28.18 -18.15 15.36
C TYR A 42 -26.78 -18.67 15.73
N PRO A 43 -26.18 -19.53 14.88
CA PRO A 43 -24.83 -20.03 15.11
C PRO A 43 -23.81 -18.88 15.09
N THR A 44 -22.84 -18.92 16.01
CA THR A 44 -21.79 -17.89 16.14
C THR A 44 -20.37 -18.48 16.02
N GLY A 45 -20.26 -19.68 15.46
CA GLY A 45 -19.02 -20.45 15.33
C GLY A 45 -18.60 -21.16 16.62
N SER A 46 -17.66 -22.10 16.54
CA SER A 46 -17.02 -22.71 17.71
C SER A 46 -15.87 -21.87 18.24
N LEU A 47 -15.48 -22.08 19.49
CA LEU A 47 -14.21 -21.61 20.06
C LEU A 47 -13.18 -22.72 19.93
N LEU A 48 -11.90 -22.36 19.87
CA LEU A 48 -10.80 -23.31 19.86
C LEU A 48 -9.85 -23.02 21.01
N PHE A 49 -9.65 -24.01 21.88
CA PHE A 49 -8.73 -23.92 23.02
C PHE A 49 -7.61 -24.94 22.90
N TRP A 50 -6.46 -24.64 23.49
CA TRP A 50 -5.37 -25.58 23.68
C TRP A 50 -5.12 -25.79 25.17
N LYS A 51 -5.34 -27.02 25.63
CA LYS A 51 -5.18 -27.39 27.04
C LYS A 51 -3.74 -27.86 27.27
N THR A 52 -2.95 -27.13 28.03
CA THR A 52 -1.50 -27.42 28.20
C THR A 52 -1.04 -27.18 29.63
N ASP A 53 -0.06 -27.96 30.06
CA ASP A 53 0.68 -27.78 31.33
C ASP A 53 1.85 -26.81 31.18
N ASN A 54 2.21 -26.47 29.95
CA ASN A 54 3.29 -25.53 29.64
C ASN A 54 2.76 -24.44 28.69
N PRO A 55 1.93 -23.50 29.20
CA PRO A 55 1.37 -22.44 28.38
C PRO A 55 2.46 -21.48 27.88
N PRO A 56 2.27 -20.88 26.69
CA PRO A 56 3.12 -19.81 26.19
C PRO A 56 3.00 -18.56 27.07
N ASP A 57 3.79 -17.53 26.80
CA ASP A 57 3.63 -16.24 27.50
C ASP A 57 2.22 -15.69 27.32
N ILE A 58 1.68 -15.21 28.45
CA ILE A 58 0.29 -14.77 28.59
C ILE A 58 0.30 -13.25 28.62
N LYS A 59 -0.63 -12.66 27.87
CA LYS A 59 -0.78 -11.20 27.80
C LYS A 59 -0.85 -10.55 29.16
N ASN A 60 -0.17 -9.40 29.25
CA ASN A 60 -0.10 -8.54 30.42
C ASN A 60 0.44 -9.24 31.69
N ASN A 61 1.18 -10.35 31.54
CA ASN A 61 1.62 -11.19 32.66
C ASN A 61 0.46 -11.50 33.61
N ALA A 62 -0.75 -11.68 33.06
CA ALA A 62 -1.97 -11.84 33.85
C ALA A 62 -1.86 -13.01 34.83
N VAL A 63 -0.99 -13.98 34.53
CA VAL A 63 -0.76 -15.16 35.37
C VAL A 63 0.73 -15.46 35.51
N ASN A 64 1.14 -15.92 36.70
CA ASN A 64 2.49 -16.43 36.94
C ASN A 64 2.56 -17.92 36.53
N LYS A 65 3.26 -18.22 35.44
CA LYS A 65 3.39 -19.57 34.87
C LYS A 65 3.88 -20.62 35.86
N ASP A 66 4.76 -20.26 36.79
CA ASP A 66 5.36 -21.19 37.75
C ASP A 66 4.37 -21.69 38.82
N LYS A 67 3.16 -21.11 38.85
CA LYS A 67 2.11 -21.43 39.82
C LYS A 67 0.85 -22.03 39.18
N ILE A 68 0.86 -22.23 37.87
CA ILE A 68 -0.29 -22.72 37.11
C ILE A 68 -0.11 -24.21 36.83
N GLY A 69 -1.16 -25.01 37.03
CA GLY A 69 -1.21 -26.38 36.56
C GLY A 69 -1.62 -26.44 35.08
N THR A 70 -2.54 -27.34 34.73
CA THR A 70 -3.10 -27.37 33.37
C THR A 70 -4.03 -26.17 33.13
N THR A 71 -3.77 -25.38 32.10
CA THR A 71 -4.60 -24.21 31.71
C THR A 71 -5.12 -24.34 30.28
N MET A 72 -6.23 -23.66 29.97
CA MET A 72 -6.78 -23.55 28.62
C MET A 72 -6.34 -22.24 27.95
N VAL A 73 -5.54 -22.36 26.89
CA VAL A 73 -5.07 -21.25 26.06
C VAL A 73 -6.08 -20.99 24.93
N ILE A 74 -6.48 -19.73 24.76
CA ILE A 74 -7.41 -19.33 23.69
C ILE A 74 -6.65 -19.26 22.35
N LEU A 75 -7.04 -20.11 21.39
CA LEU A 75 -6.49 -20.10 20.03
C LEU A 75 -7.43 -19.40 19.04
N ASP A 76 -8.73 -19.71 19.05
CA ASP A 76 -9.73 -19.02 18.23
C ASP A 76 -10.94 -18.57 19.05
N GLY A 77 -11.56 -17.48 18.59
CA GLY A 77 -12.73 -16.89 19.22
C GLY A 77 -12.40 -15.84 20.28
N GLN A 78 -11.15 -15.39 20.36
CA GLN A 78 -10.71 -14.31 21.24
C GLN A 78 -11.62 -13.08 21.16
N GLN A 79 -11.89 -12.56 19.95
CA GLN A 79 -12.68 -11.33 19.78
C GLN A 79 -14.12 -11.51 20.28
N ARG A 80 -14.68 -12.71 20.08
CA ARG A 80 -16.02 -13.10 20.59
C ARG A 80 -16.02 -13.18 22.12
N LEU A 81 -15.04 -13.87 22.71
CA LEU A 81 -14.90 -13.99 24.16
C LEU A 81 -14.66 -12.64 24.84
N THR A 82 -13.81 -11.79 24.26
CA THR A 82 -13.56 -10.44 24.76
C THR A 82 -14.83 -9.59 24.72
N THR A 83 -15.57 -9.64 23.61
CA THR A 83 -16.86 -8.94 23.48
C THR A 83 -17.88 -9.40 24.52
N LEU A 84 -18.03 -10.72 24.71
CA LEU A 84 -18.91 -11.27 25.72
C LEU A 84 -18.51 -10.82 27.12
N TYR A 85 -17.22 -10.82 27.42
CA TYR A 85 -16.71 -10.40 28.73
C TYR A 85 -16.98 -8.92 29.01
N LEU A 86 -16.73 -8.05 28.01
CA LEU A 86 -17.03 -6.62 28.11
C LEU A 86 -18.52 -6.37 28.40
N PHE A 87 -19.43 -7.11 27.77
CA PHE A 87 -20.86 -6.97 28.02
C PHE A 87 -21.31 -7.59 29.35
N VAL A 88 -20.86 -8.80 29.66
CA VAL A 88 -21.34 -9.57 30.81
C VAL A 88 -20.75 -9.06 32.13
N ASN A 89 -19.46 -8.74 32.15
CA ASN A 89 -18.75 -8.28 33.35
C ASN A 89 -18.68 -6.75 33.42
N GLY A 90 -18.91 -6.03 32.32
CA GLY A 90 -18.87 -4.57 32.27
C GLY A 90 -17.46 -3.97 32.39
N LYS A 91 -16.41 -4.79 32.35
CA LYS A 91 -15.01 -4.39 32.55
C LYS A 91 -14.11 -5.05 31.51
N ILE A 92 -12.89 -4.52 31.38
CA ILE A 92 -11.87 -5.08 30.48
C ILE A 92 -11.34 -6.40 31.07
N PRO A 93 -11.15 -7.46 30.24
CA PRO A 93 -10.58 -8.72 30.70
C PRO A 93 -9.17 -8.55 31.30
N PRO A 94 -8.75 -9.42 32.24
CA PRO A 94 -7.43 -9.31 32.88
C PRO A 94 -6.23 -9.35 31.92
N TYR A 95 -6.38 -9.96 30.75
CA TYR A 95 -5.35 -10.02 29.72
C TYR A 95 -5.29 -8.77 28.82
N TYR A 96 -6.09 -7.72 29.10
CA TYR A 96 -6.07 -6.45 28.38
C TYR A 96 -6.04 -5.23 29.29
N ILE A 97 -5.49 -4.14 28.76
CA ILE A 97 -5.61 -2.79 29.32
C ILE A 97 -6.48 -1.91 28.40
N ASP A 98 -6.88 -0.72 28.85
CA ASP A 98 -7.71 0.21 28.06
C ASP A 98 -7.13 0.48 26.66
N GLN A 99 -5.81 0.57 26.55
CA GLN A 99 -5.11 0.83 25.28
C GLN A 99 -5.20 -0.34 24.28
N ASP A 100 -5.53 -1.55 24.73
CA ASP A 100 -5.65 -2.75 23.89
C ASP A 100 -7.06 -2.89 23.27
N ILE A 101 -8.00 -2.04 23.67
CA ILE A 101 -9.38 -2.02 23.19
C ILE A 101 -9.58 -0.82 22.26
N GLN A 102 -9.49 -1.05 20.94
CA GLN A 102 -9.64 0.03 19.95
C GLN A 102 -11.07 0.60 19.93
N ASN A 103 -12.08 -0.29 19.97
CA ASN A 103 -13.48 0.07 19.82
C ASN A 103 -14.33 -0.51 20.95
N ASP A 104 -14.51 0.24 22.05
CA ASP A 104 -15.30 -0.25 23.18
C ASP A 104 -16.80 -0.39 22.84
N PRO A 105 -17.38 -1.59 22.87
CA PRO A 105 -18.77 -1.84 22.50
C PRO A 105 -19.75 -1.73 23.69
N ARG A 106 -19.30 -1.42 24.91
CA ARG A 106 -20.13 -1.50 26.13
C ARG A 106 -21.37 -0.58 26.13
N ASN A 107 -21.38 0.48 25.33
CA ASN A 107 -22.52 1.40 25.17
C ASN A 107 -23.61 0.87 24.22
N LEU A 108 -23.90 -0.42 24.26
CA LEU A 108 -24.99 -1.05 23.52
C LEU A 108 -26.27 -1.06 24.35
N TYR A 109 -27.38 -0.71 23.72
CA TYR A 109 -28.70 -0.67 24.33
C TYR A 109 -29.64 -1.62 23.59
N PHE A 110 -30.57 -2.18 24.35
CA PHE A 110 -31.64 -3.06 23.89
C PHE A 110 -32.96 -2.35 24.13
N ASP A 111 -33.80 -2.25 23.11
CA ASP A 111 -35.15 -1.75 23.26
C ASP A 111 -36.09 -2.89 23.65
N VAL A 112 -36.65 -2.84 24.86
CA VAL A 112 -37.60 -3.86 25.31
C VAL A 112 -38.93 -3.81 24.56
N ASP A 113 -39.22 -2.69 23.88
CA ASP A 113 -40.43 -2.49 23.08
C ASP A 113 -40.31 -3.14 21.70
N SER A 114 -39.35 -2.69 20.87
CA SER A 114 -39.13 -3.27 19.54
C SER A 114 -38.34 -4.59 19.53
N GLY A 115 -37.49 -4.83 20.53
CA GLY A 115 -36.51 -5.91 20.52
C GLY A 115 -35.25 -5.61 19.70
N GLU A 116 -35.03 -4.36 19.32
CA GLU A 116 -33.84 -3.94 18.56
C GLU A 116 -32.63 -3.63 19.45
N PHE A 117 -31.46 -3.70 18.84
CA PHE A 117 -30.18 -3.35 19.46
C PHE A 117 -29.59 -2.13 18.75
N MET A 118 -29.26 -1.10 19.52
CA MET A 118 -28.59 0.10 19.00
C MET A 118 -27.55 0.63 19.97
N TYR A 119 -26.48 1.20 19.42
CA TYR A 119 -25.53 1.95 20.22
C TYR A 119 -26.16 3.25 20.70
N TYR A 120 -25.71 3.73 21.87
CA TYR A 120 -26.28 4.91 22.51
C TYR A 120 -26.43 6.11 21.57
N GLN A 121 -27.64 6.65 21.52
CA GLN A 121 -27.99 7.85 20.75
C GLN A 121 -28.84 8.77 21.64
N PRO A 122 -28.27 9.90 22.14
CA PRO A 122 -28.96 10.78 23.09
C PRO A 122 -30.36 11.20 22.64
N LYS A 123 -30.49 11.64 21.38
CA LYS A 123 -31.75 12.12 20.80
C LYS A 123 -32.88 11.08 20.80
N LEU A 124 -32.54 9.80 20.74
CA LEU A 124 -33.51 8.71 20.69
C LEU A 124 -33.78 8.13 22.08
N MET A 125 -32.76 8.08 22.94
CA MET A 125 -32.76 7.24 24.14
C MET A 125 -32.97 8.03 25.43
N ASP A 126 -32.58 9.30 25.52
CA ASP A 126 -32.65 10.05 26.79
C ASP A 126 -34.09 10.27 27.27
N SER A 127 -35.02 10.42 26.34
CA SER A 127 -36.45 10.59 26.62
C SER A 127 -37.25 9.30 26.47
N ASN A 128 -36.62 8.17 26.14
CA ASN A 128 -37.31 6.91 25.89
C ASN A 128 -36.85 5.80 26.86
N PRO A 129 -37.63 5.50 27.92
CA PRO A 129 -37.24 4.57 28.97
C PRO A 129 -37.19 3.10 28.51
N THR A 130 -37.66 2.78 27.30
CA THR A 130 -37.63 1.39 26.78
C THR A 130 -36.24 0.94 26.35
N TRP A 131 -35.31 1.88 26.14
CA TRP A 131 -33.91 1.58 25.85
C TRP A 131 -33.14 1.30 27.13
N VAL A 132 -32.70 0.04 27.28
CA VAL A 132 -31.98 -0.42 28.46
C VAL A 132 -30.55 -0.82 28.10
N SER A 133 -29.58 -0.46 28.94
CA SER A 133 -28.18 -0.83 28.72
C SER A 133 -28.00 -2.35 28.80
N VAL A 134 -27.40 -2.94 27.76
CA VAL A 134 -27.14 -4.38 27.68
C VAL A 134 -26.22 -4.85 28.82
N VAL A 135 -25.20 -4.05 29.17
CA VAL A 135 -24.30 -4.34 30.30
C VAL A 135 -25.09 -4.43 31.62
N ASN A 136 -26.01 -3.48 31.84
CA ASN A 136 -26.85 -3.46 33.03
C ASN A 136 -27.82 -4.64 33.09
N CYS A 137 -28.31 -5.09 31.92
CA CYS A 137 -29.14 -6.29 31.85
C CYS A 137 -28.40 -7.54 32.33
N PHE A 138 -27.13 -7.70 31.97
CA PHE A 138 -26.33 -8.88 32.36
C PHE A 138 -25.82 -8.85 33.80
N ASN A 139 -25.50 -7.67 34.34
CA ASN A 139 -24.95 -7.53 35.69
C ASN A 139 -26.04 -7.40 36.79
N GLY A 140 -27.32 -7.53 36.43
CA GLY A 140 -28.45 -7.42 37.36
C GLY A 140 -28.81 -6.00 37.81
N LYS A 141 -28.15 -4.95 37.26
CA LYS A 141 -28.45 -3.53 37.52
C LYS A 141 -29.38 -2.91 36.48
N GLY A 142 -30.08 -3.74 35.72
CA GLY A 142 -31.05 -3.29 34.72
C GLY A 142 -32.26 -2.61 35.37
N PRO A 143 -32.96 -1.72 34.65
CA PRO A 143 -34.14 -1.04 35.19
C PRO A 143 -35.27 -2.03 35.46
N SER A 144 -36.14 -1.67 36.41
CA SER A 144 -37.38 -2.39 36.68
C SER A 144 -38.28 -2.34 35.44
N VAL A 145 -38.62 -3.52 34.92
CA VAL A 145 -39.50 -3.64 33.74
C VAL A 145 -40.86 -3.00 33.99
N PHE A 146 -41.34 -3.08 35.22
CA PHE A 146 -42.60 -2.46 35.64
C PHE A 146 -42.54 -0.93 35.55
N ASP A 147 -41.43 -0.32 35.97
CA ASP A 147 -41.27 1.13 35.92
C ASP A 147 -41.16 1.63 34.47
N VAL A 148 -40.45 0.88 33.62
CA VAL A 148 -40.37 1.16 32.18
C VAL A 148 -41.75 1.06 31.52
N ALA A 149 -42.51 0.01 31.81
CA ALA A 149 -43.85 -0.19 31.28
C ALA A 149 -44.83 0.88 31.76
N LYS A 150 -44.76 1.28 33.03
CA LYS A 150 -45.57 2.37 33.59
C LYS A 150 -45.26 3.71 32.94
N ALA A 151 -43.98 4.02 32.75
CA ALA A 151 -43.56 5.26 32.08
C ALA A 151 -44.04 5.31 30.60
N LYS A 152 -44.08 4.16 29.92
CA LYS A 152 -44.59 4.05 28.53
C LYS A 152 -46.12 4.12 28.45
N ALA A 153 -46.83 3.48 29.37
CA ALA A 153 -48.29 3.41 29.38
C ALA A 153 -48.96 4.75 29.74
N GLY A 154 -48.27 5.63 30.46
CA GLY A 154 -48.81 6.94 30.86
C GLY A 154 -50.12 6.79 31.66
N ASP A 155 -51.14 7.54 31.26
CA ASP A 155 -52.46 7.57 31.92
C ASP A 155 -53.40 6.40 31.51
N GLN A 156 -52.95 5.46 30.67
CA GLN A 156 -53.78 4.36 30.14
C GLN A 156 -54.15 3.26 31.18
N GLY A 157 -53.84 3.46 32.46
CA GLY A 157 -54.24 2.60 33.57
C GLY A 157 -53.32 1.40 33.83
N GLY A 158 -53.52 0.73 34.97
CA GLY A 158 -52.64 -0.34 35.47
C GLY A 158 -52.64 -1.62 34.62
N GLU A 159 -53.74 -1.93 33.92
CA GLU A 159 -53.84 -3.16 33.12
C GLU A 159 -52.97 -3.11 31.85
N ALA A 160 -52.90 -1.95 31.19
CA ALA A 160 -52.05 -1.73 30.02
C ALA A 160 -50.55 -1.81 30.39
N ALA A 161 -50.18 -1.17 31.50
CA ALA A 161 -48.81 -1.24 32.04
C ALA A 161 -48.42 -2.68 32.43
N PHE A 162 -49.36 -3.46 32.98
CA PHE A 162 -49.12 -4.85 33.34
C PHE A 162 -48.84 -5.73 32.10
N LYS A 163 -49.65 -5.62 31.05
CA LYS A 163 -49.43 -6.36 29.79
C LYS A 163 -48.10 -6.00 29.11
N LEU A 164 -47.75 -4.71 29.09
CA LEU A 164 -46.44 -4.26 28.59
C LEU A 164 -45.30 -4.81 29.43
N ALA A 165 -45.42 -4.78 30.76
CA ALA A 165 -44.41 -5.30 31.66
C ALA A 165 -44.17 -6.80 31.45
N GLU A 166 -45.22 -7.59 31.21
CA GLU A 166 -45.09 -9.02 30.90
C GLU A 166 -44.31 -9.25 29.60
N ALA A 167 -44.68 -8.57 28.51
CA ALA A 167 -44.00 -8.67 27.22
C ALA A 167 -42.53 -8.21 27.27
N TYR A 168 -42.25 -7.12 27.99
CA TYR A 168 -40.90 -6.61 28.18
C TYR A 168 -40.06 -7.56 29.02
N ASN A 169 -40.66 -8.20 30.03
CA ASN A 169 -39.97 -9.17 30.88
C ASN A 169 -39.58 -10.43 30.10
N GLU A 170 -40.45 -10.91 29.19
CA GLU A 170 -40.13 -12.03 28.31
C GLU A 170 -38.88 -11.75 27.45
N LYS A 171 -38.86 -10.60 26.77
CA LYS A 171 -37.72 -10.17 25.93
C LYS A 171 -36.45 -9.98 26.75
N LEU A 172 -36.56 -9.35 27.93
CA LEU A 172 -35.43 -9.13 28.82
C LEU A 172 -34.88 -10.44 29.38
N ASN A 173 -35.75 -11.39 29.74
CA ASN A 173 -35.34 -12.72 30.20
C ASN A 173 -34.63 -13.48 29.07
N ARG A 174 -35.11 -13.37 27.82
CA ARG A 174 -34.41 -13.94 26.67
C ARG A 174 -33.00 -13.38 26.49
N LEU A 175 -32.83 -12.06 26.67
CA LEU A 175 -31.51 -11.41 26.65
C LEU A 175 -30.63 -11.93 27.79
N LYS A 176 -31.12 -11.92 29.04
CA LYS A 176 -30.39 -12.41 30.21
C LYS A 176 -29.97 -13.87 30.08
N ASN A 177 -30.84 -14.71 29.53
CA ASN A 177 -30.60 -16.15 29.35
C ASN A 177 -29.49 -16.47 28.35
N ILE A 178 -28.99 -15.49 27.58
CA ILE A 178 -27.81 -15.70 26.71
C ILE A 178 -26.64 -16.26 27.52
N ILE A 179 -26.37 -15.75 28.74
CA ILE A 179 -25.20 -16.15 29.52
C ILE A 179 -25.24 -17.61 29.97
N GLY A 180 -26.44 -18.21 30.05
CA GLY A 180 -26.63 -19.61 30.41
C GLY A 180 -26.50 -20.59 29.23
N LYS A 181 -26.40 -20.09 27.99
CA LYS A 181 -26.32 -20.95 26.81
C LYS A 181 -24.98 -21.67 26.74
N PRO A 182 -24.95 -22.96 26.34
CA PRO A 182 -23.71 -23.65 26.03
C PRO A 182 -23.08 -23.03 24.77
N TYR A 183 -21.75 -22.89 24.78
CA TYR A 183 -20.99 -22.44 23.62
C TYR A 183 -20.24 -23.62 22.99
N PRO A 184 -20.25 -23.79 21.65
CA PRO A 184 -19.50 -24.86 21.00
C PRO A 184 -17.99 -24.65 21.18
N ILE A 185 -17.28 -25.66 21.69
CA ILE A 185 -15.84 -25.60 21.98
C ILE A 185 -15.15 -26.80 21.34
N GLN A 186 -14.02 -26.55 20.70
CA GLN A 186 -13.08 -27.54 20.22
C GLN A 186 -11.77 -27.40 20.99
N THR A 187 -11.03 -28.49 21.14
CA THR A 187 -9.77 -28.51 21.88
C THR A 187 -8.66 -29.14 21.04
N VAL A 188 -7.51 -28.47 20.98
CA VAL A 188 -6.26 -29.04 20.48
C VAL A 188 -5.71 -30.04 21.50
N PRO A 189 -5.09 -31.16 21.07
CA PRO A 189 -4.44 -32.13 21.94
C PRO A 189 -3.45 -31.48 22.93
N SER A 190 -3.35 -32.05 24.14
CA SER A 190 -2.54 -31.46 25.21
C SER A 190 -1.05 -31.61 25.04
N ASP A 191 -0.62 -32.56 24.20
CA ASP A 191 0.76 -32.82 23.80
C ASP A 191 1.22 -31.95 22.63
N ALA A 192 0.32 -31.17 22.02
CA ALA A 192 0.66 -30.27 20.93
C ALA A 192 1.70 -29.23 21.37
N LYS A 193 2.66 -28.92 20.50
CA LYS A 193 3.67 -27.88 20.76
C LYS A 193 3.12 -26.49 20.43
N ILE A 194 3.82 -25.45 20.91
CA ILE A 194 3.44 -24.06 20.63
C ILE A 194 3.38 -23.75 19.12
N ASP A 195 4.35 -24.22 18.34
CA ASP A 195 4.38 -24.00 16.88
C ASP A 195 3.19 -24.68 16.20
N GLU A 196 2.83 -25.90 16.62
CA GLU A 196 1.65 -26.62 16.11
C GLU A 196 0.34 -25.90 16.50
N ALA A 197 0.27 -25.32 17.69
CA ALA A 197 -0.87 -24.53 18.14
C ALA A 197 -1.02 -23.23 17.33
N ILE A 198 0.09 -22.58 16.97
CA ILE A 198 0.10 -21.41 16.08
C ILE A 198 -0.31 -21.82 14.66
N ASP A 199 0.19 -22.93 14.12
CA ASP A 199 -0.21 -23.42 12.79
C ASP A 199 -1.71 -23.77 12.71
N VAL A 200 -2.25 -24.38 13.77
CA VAL A 200 -3.69 -24.65 13.88
C VAL A 200 -4.47 -23.34 13.95
N PHE A 201 -3.99 -22.37 14.72
CA PHE A 201 -4.57 -21.02 14.79
C PHE A 201 -4.58 -20.35 13.41
N ASP A 202 -3.47 -20.36 12.68
CA ASP A 202 -3.34 -19.79 11.34
C ASP A 202 -4.36 -20.40 10.37
N LYS A 203 -4.55 -21.73 10.41
CA LYS A 203 -5.53 -22.45 9.59
C LYS A 203 -6.97 -22.08 9.91
N VAL A 204 -7.33 -22.02 11.20
CA VAL A 204 -8.71 -21.78 11.66
C VAL A 204 -9.11 -20.30 11.51
N ASN A 205 -8.17 -19.39 11.67
CA ASN A 205 -8.38 -17.94 11.54
C ASN A 205 -8.80 -17.49 10.12
N SER A 206 -8.78 -18.38 9.14
CA SER A 206 -9.32 -18.15 7.78
C SER A 206 -10.84 -17.87 7.75
N MET A 207 -11.59 -18.24 8.79
CA MET A 207 -13.06 -18.09 8.85
C MET A 207 -13.55 -16.82 9.59
N GLY A 208 -12.66 -16.07 10.25
CA GLY A 208 -12.99 -14.90 11.07
C GLY A 208 -12.53 -13.55 10.47
N THR A 209 -12.27 -12.55 11.32
CA THR A 209 -11.54 -11.35 10.90
C THR A 209 -10.10 -11.75 10.60
N LYS A 210 -9.81 -12.02 9.33
CA LYS A 210 -8.55 -12.61 8.90
C LYS A 210 -7.35 -11.80 9.39
N LEU A 211 -6.32 -12.49 9.88
CA LEU A 211 -5.04 -11.87 10.18
C LEU A 211 -4.34 -11.56 8.86
N THR A 212 -3.69 -10.41 8.80
CA THR A 212 -2.76 -10.09 7.73
C THR A 212 -1.53 -11.00 7.80
N GLU A 213 -0.83 -11.19 6.69
CA GLU A 213 0.41 -11.99 6.66
C GLU A 213 1.46 -11.48 7.67
N ALA A 214 1.49 -10.18 7.93
CA ALA A 214 2.37 -9.58 8.92
C ALA A 214 1.98 -9.93 10.36
N GLU A 215 0.67 -9.96 10.66
CA GLU A 215 0.19 -10.38 11.97
C GLU A 215 0.43 -11.87 12.21
N LEU A 216 0.31 -12.71 11.18
CA LEU A 216 0.69 -14.13 11.25
C LEU A 216 2.18 -14.28 11.52
N ALA A 217 3.04 -13.61 10.75
CA ALA A 217 4.48 -13.63 11.00
C ALA A 217 4.84 -13.11 12.40
N LEU A 218 4.18 -12.05 12.87
CA LEU A 218 4.36 -11.58 14.24
C LEU A 218 3.91 -12.63 15.28
N ALA A 219 2.85 -13.40 15.01
CA ALA A 219 2.41 -14.47 15.90
C ALA A 219 3.49 -15.56 16.03
N HIS A 220 4.06 -16.02 14.90
CA HIS A 220 5.20 -16.93 14.88
C HIS A 220 6.42 -16.37 15.62
N ILE A 221 6.75 -15.09 15.40
CA ILE A 221 7.84 -14.41 16.12
C ILE A 221 7.55 -14.39 17.63
N CYS A 222 6.33 -14.05 18.06
CA CYS A 222 5.95 -13.98 19.48
C CYS A 222 5.91 -15.35 20.15
N GLY A 223 5.66 -16.43 19.41
CA GLY A 223 5.77 -17.80 19.92
C GLY A 223 7.19 -18.12 20.42
N LYS A 224 8.20 -17.54 19.79
CA LYS A 224 9.62 -17.77 20.11
C LYS A 224 10.24 -16.66 20.95
N TRP A 225 9.81 -15.44 20.69
CA TRP A 225 10.25 -14.24 21.37
C TRP A 225 9.02 -13.45 21.87
N PRO A 226 8.49 -13.81 23.05
CA PRO A 226 7.27 -13.22 23.60
C PRO A 226 7.24 -11.70 23.61
N GLN A 227 8.37 -11.06 23.94
CA GLN A 227 8.44 -9.61 24.10
C GLN A 227 8.50 -8.86 22.76
N ALA A 228 8.55 -9.54 21.61
CA ALA A 228 8.73 -8.96 20.28
C ALA A 228 7.71 -7.84 19.99
N ARG A 229 6.41 -8.10 20.19
CA ARG A 229 5.35 -7.11 19.95
C ARG A 229 5.56 -5.84 20.77
N LYS A 230 5.91 -6.00 22.05
CA LYS A 230 6.12 -4.88 22.97
C LYS A 230 7.30 -4.01 22.52
N VAL A 231 8.47 -4.61 22.26
CA VAL A 231 9.65 -3.82 21.86
C VAL A 231 9.48 -3.18 20.48
N ILE A 232 8.75 -3.83 19.56
CA ILE A 232 8.41 -3.24 18.26
C ILE A 232 7.57 -1.98 18.46
N LYS A 233 6.54 -2.03 19.31
CA LYS A 233 5.70 -0.87 19.63
C LYS A 233 6.46 0.24 20.34
N GLU A 234 7.36 -0.10 21.26
CA GLU A 234 8.23 0.87 21.92
C GLU A 234 9.10 1.60 20.90
N LYS A 235 9.68 0.88 19.93
CA LYS A 235 10.48 1.49 18.87
C LYS A 235 9.64 2.35 17.92
N ILE A 236 8.42 1.94 17.58
CA ILE A 236 7.49 2.78 16.81
C ILE A 236 7.27 4.11 17.53
N ARG A 237 6.89 4.08 18.81
CA ARG A 237 6.68 5.30 19.63
C ARG A 237 7.93 6.17 19.77
N GLU A 238 9.12 5.57 19.78
CA GLU A 238 10.38 6.31 19.76
C GLU A 238 10.55 7.07 18.44
N LEU A 239 10.33 6.40 17.30
CA LEU A 239 10.47 6.99 15.96
C LEU A 239 9.39 8.04 15.66
N GLU A 240 8.19 7.90 16.21
CA GLU A 240 7.11 8.90 16.13
C GLU A 240 7.53 10.26 16.72
N LYS A 241 8.37 10.28 17.76
CA LYS A 241 8.91 11.53 18.34
C LYS A 241 9.82 12.29 17.36
N HIS A 242 10.31 11.60 16.34
CA HIS A 242 11.10 12.15 15.25
C HIS A 242 10.28 12.29 13.96
N HIS A 243 8.95 12.25 14.06
CA HIS A 243 7.99 12.35 12.94
C HIS A 243 8.02 11.17 11.95
N TYR A 244 8.58 10.02 12.34
CA TYR A 244 8.53 8.80 11.53
C TYR A 244 7.44 7.86 12.04
N TYR A 245 6.28 7.89 11.39
CA TYR A 245 5.11 7.08 11.74
C TYR A 245 5.16 5.73 11.01
N PHE A 246 5.60 4.68 11.69
CA PHE A 246 5.65 3.31 11.17
C PHE A 246 4.58 2.42 11.83
N ASP A 247 4.09 1.42 11.10
CA ASP A 247 3.17 0.41 11.64
C ASP A 247 3.89 -0.92 11.93
N ILE A 248 3.18 -1.84 12.59
CA ILE A 248 3.69 -3.19 12.87
C ILE A 248 4.07 -3.92 11.58
N THR A 249 3.27 -3.75 10.52
CA THR A 249 3.48 -4.39 9.22
C THR A 249 4.85 -4.06 8.65
N PHE A 250 5.21 -2.77 8.62
CA PHE A 250 6.51 -2.29 8.21
C PHE A 250 7.62 -2.86 9.08
N MET A 251 7.47 -2.82 10.42
CA MET A 251 8.52 -3.26 11.34
C MET A 251 8.80 -4.76 11.21
N VAL A 252 7.76 -5.59 11.10
CA VAL A 252 7.89 -7.03 10.87
C VAL A 252 8.56 -7.28 9.52
N ARG A 253 8.17 -6.56 8.47
CA ARG A 253 8.77 -6.70 7.14
C ARG A 253 10.24 -6.29 7.12
N ALA A 254 10.59 -5.19 7.77
CA ALA A 254 11.96 -4.73 7.89
C ALA A 254 12.81 -5.74 8.68
N LEU A 255 12.26 -6.34 9.74
CA LEU A 255 12.92 -7.41 10.49
C LEU A 255 13.14 -8.65 9.61
N THR A 256 12.14 -9.08 8.85
CA THR A 256 12.27 -10.17 7.86
C THR A 256 13.36 -9.86 6.84
N GLY A 257 13.41 -8.64 6.30
CA GLY A 257 14.47 -8.22 5.38
C GLY A 257 15.87 -8.29 6.02
N VAL A 258 16.02 -7.76 7.24
CA VAL A 258 17.30 -7.75 7.95
C VAL A 258 17.79 -9.16 8.29
N VAL A 259 16.89 -10.03 8.75
CA VAL A 259 17.21 -11.39 9.22
C VAL A 259 17.35 -12.38 8.06
N LYS A 260 16.37 -12.41 7.15
CA LYS A 260 16.24 -13.45 6.12
C LYS A 260 16.70 -13.01 4.73
N LYS A 261 16.99 -11.72 4.52
CA LYS A 261 17.27 -11.14 3.19
C LYS A 261 16.13 -11.40 2.19
N ARG A 262 14.89 -11.38 2.68
CA ARG A 262 13.66 -11.60 1.91
C ARG A 262 12.57 -10.65 2.42
N ALA A 263 11.59 -10.33 1.58
CA ALA A 263 10.45 -9.49 1.97
C ALA A 263 9.23 -10.30 2.42
N LEU A 264 9.17 -11.58 2.03
CA LEU A 264 8.01 -12.44 2.20
C LEU A 264 7.90 -12.92 3.66
N PHE A 265 6.76 -12.64 4.28
CA PHE A 265 6.57 -12.81 5.72
C PHE A 265 6.81 -14.24 6.22
N TRP A 266 6.33 -15.25 5.50
CA TRP A 266 6.48 -16.66 5.90
C TRP A 266 7.94 -17.10 6.07
N THR A 267 8.89 -16.42 5.42
CA THR A 267 10.32 -16.76 5.51
C THR A 267 10.89 -16.58 6.92
N ILE A 268 10.25 -15.79 7.78
CA ILE A 268 10.72 -15.57 9.16
C ILE A 268 10.15 -16.60 10.15
N HIS A 269 9.10 -17.36 9.78
CA HIS A 269 8.34 -18.20 10.72
C HIS A 269 9.23 -19.16 11.51
N GLU A 270 10.18 -19.82 10.84
CA GLU A 270 11.05 -20.83 11.45
C GLU A 270 12.29 -20.26 12.17
N THR A 271 12.50 -18.94 12.15
CA THR A 271 13.71 -18.30 12.71
C THR A 271 13.83 -18.50 14.22
N PRO A 272 15.00 -18.91 14.76
CA PRO A 272 15.24 -19.04 16.20
C PRO A 272 15.18 -17.70 16.96
N GLU A 273 14.84 -17.75 18.25
CA GLU A 273 14.73 -16.57 19.13
C GLU A 273 16.01 -15.70 19.13
N GLN A 274 17.19 -16.32 19.19
CA GLN A 274 18.47 -15.61 19.23
C GLN A 274 18.67 -14.77 17.95
N GLU A 275 18.44 -15.36 16.78
CA GLU A 275 18.56 -14.67 15.49
C GLU A 275 17.55 -13.51 15.38
N LEU A 276 16.33 -13.69 15.89
CA LEU A 276 15.31 -12.64 15.95
C LEU A 276 15.76 -11.45 16.80
N LYS A 277 16.30 -11.70 18.01
CA LYS A 277 16.80 -10.66 18.92
C LYS A 277 18.02 -9.94 18.37
N GLU A 278 18.96 -10.66 17.77
CA GLU A 278 20.13 -10.08 17.11
C GLU A 278 19.74 -9.24 15.90
N GLY A 279 18.82 -9.75 15.07
CA GLY A 279 18.25 -9.04 13.93
C GLY A 279 17.52 -7.76 14.34
N TRP A 280 16.73 -7.82 15.41
CA TRP A 280 16.04 -6.66 15.97
C TRP A 280 17.00 -5.60 16.49
N THR A 281 18.06 -6.02 17.20
CA THR A 281 19.10 -5.13 17.70
C THR A 281 19.78 -4.40 16.54
N LYS A 282 20.12 -5.13 15.46
CA LYS A 282 20.65 -4.54 14.22
C LYS A 282 19.66 -3.58 13.58
N LEU A 283 18.42 -4.01 13.32
CA LEU A 283 17.38 -3.18 12.69
C LEU A 283 17.17 -1.86 13.43
N THR A 284 17.15 -1.88 14.77
CA THR A 284 16.98 -0.68 15.60
C THR A 284 18.08 0.35 15.34
N VAL A 285 19.34 -0.09 15.24
CA VAL A 285 20.49 0.77 14.93
C VAL A 285 20.40 1.29 13.49
N LEU A 286 20.02 0.42 12.54
CA LEU A 286 19.90 0.79 11.12
C LEU A 286 18.80 1.81 10.87
N LEU A 287 17.65 1.68 11.53
CA LEU A 287 16.56 2.66 11.46
C LEU A 287 17.03 4.03 11.94
N ASN A 288 17.70 4.09 13.09
CA ASN A 288 18.25 5.34 13.63
C ASN A 288 19.28 5.97 12.70
N TYR A 289 20.14 5.17 12.08
CA TYR A 289 21.09 5.68 11.08
C TYR A 289 20.36 6.19 9.83
N LEU A 290 19.43 5.41 9.29
CA LEU A 290 18.75 5.73 8.03
C LEU A 290 17.91 7.00 8.14
N ILE A 291 17.15 7.21 9.23
CA ILE A 291 16.37 8.45 9.39
C ILE A 291 17.25 9.71 9.42
N ASN A 292 18.46 9.62 9.98
CA ASN A 292 19.42 10.73 9.96
C ASN A 292 19.93 10.99 8.54
N ILE A 293 20.19 9.94 7.75
CA ILE A 293 20.57 10.08 6.34
C ILE A 293 19.42 10.68 5.51
N LEU A 294 18.19 10.24 5.76
CA LEU A 294 16.99 10.73 5.06
C LEU A 294 16.80 12.24 5.27
N GLY A 295 16.88 12.74 6.51
CA GLY A 295 16.77 14.17 6.77
C GLY A 295 17.91 14.96 6.13
N LYS A 296 19.16 14.54 6.40
CA LYS A 296 20.36 15.30 5.99
C LYS A 296 20.60 15.32 4.48
N HIS A 297 20.36 14.20 3.78
CA HIS A 297 20.74 14.04 2.37
C HIS A 297 19.54 13.97 1.42
N ALA A 298 18.36 13.56 1.90
CA ALA A 298 17.17 13.40 1.06
C ALA A 298 16.07 14.44 1.33
N CYS A 299 16.21 15.33 2.33
CA CYS A 299 15.16 16.27 2.78
C CYS A 299 13.85 15.56 3.20
N VAL A 300 13.96 14.31 3.66
CA VAL A 300 12.84 13.50 4.17
C VAL A 300 12.92 13.52 5.68
N HIS A 301 12.10 14.36 6.32
CA HIS A 301 12.08 14.59 7.77
C HIS A 301 10.91 13.87 8.47
N SER A 302 9.99 13.30 7.69
CA SER A 302 8.80 12.59 8.17
C SER A 302 8.44 11.46 7.21
N THR A 303 7.74 10.41 7.68
CA THR A 303 7.15 9.42 6.76
C THR A 303 6.08 10.03 5.85
N GLU A 304 5.52 11.19 6.21
CA GLU A 304 4.57 11.94 5.37
C GLU A 304 5.22 12.53 4.11
N ASP A 305 6.55 12.67 4.08
CA ASP A 305 7.31 13.08 2.88
C ASP A 305 7.46 11.93 1.87
N LEU A 306 7.20 10.69 2.27
CA LEU A 306 7.38 9.48 1.44
C LEU A 306 6.04 8.96 0.95
N ASN A 307 5.92 8.57 -0.32
CA ASN A 307 4.68 7.96 -0.84
C ASN A 307 4.28 6.67 -0.09
N THR A 308 5.27 5.93 0.40
CA THR A 308 5.08 4.76 1.27
C THR A 308 6.35 4.50 2.07
N SER A 309 6.19 4.12 3.34
CA SER A 309 7.32 3.72 4.20
C SER A 309 8.05 2.47 3.69
N TYR A 310 7.40 1.62 2.89
CA TYR A 310 8.01 0.39 2.36
C TYR A 310 9.23 0.63 1.47
N VAL A 311 9.37 1.83 0.88
CA VAL A 311 10.58 2.22 0.13
C VAL A 311 11.85 2.18 0.98
N LEU A 312 11.71 2.19 2.31
CA LEU A 312 12.83 2.12 3.24
C LEU A 312 13.28 0.69 3.58
N VAL A 313 12.54 -0.35 3.18
CA VAL A 313 12.93 -1.73 3.47
C VAL A 313 14.20 -2.15 2.69
N PRO A 314 14.30 -1.94 1.36
CA PRO A 314 15.52 -2.25 0.61
C PRO A 314 16.80 -1.61 1.19
N PRO A 315 16.88 -0.28 1.46
CA PRO A 315 18.09 0.31 2.01
C PRO A 315 18.42 -0.21 3.42
N LEU A 316 17.44 -0.59 4.25
CA LEU A 316 17.72 -1.25 5.53
C LEU A 316 18.44 -2.58 5.33
N VAL A 317 18.02 -3.38 4.34
CA VAL A 317 18.72 -4.63 4.00
C VAL A 317 20.11 -4.33 3.42
N TYR A 318 20.24 -3.35 2.53
CA TYR A 318 21.54 -2.96 1.97
C TYR A 318 22.56 -2.62 3.07
N LEU A 319 22.14 -1.82 4.06
CA LEU A 319 23.02 -1.40 5.15
C LEU A 319 23.52 -2.59 5.97
N THR A 320 22.76 -3.68 6.10
CA THR A 320 23.26 -4.90 6.77
C THR A 320 24.47 -5.51 6.07
N LYS A 321 24.58 -5.39 4.74
CA LYS A 321 25.72 -5.90 3.95
C LYS A 321 26.93 -4.97 3.98
N LYS A 322 26.72 -3.69 4.31
CA LYS A 322 27.75 -2.65 4.35
C LYS A 322 28.11 -2.23 5.79
N ASN A 323 28.08 -3.17 6.73
CA ASN A 323 28.43 -2.93 8.15
C ASN A 323 27.64 -1.79 8.81
N GLY A 324 26.38 -1.62 8.38
CA GLY A 324 25.42 -0.69 8.93
C GLY A 324 25.54 0.75 8.46
N LYS A 325 26.35 1.05 7.44
CA LYS A 325 26.55 2.40 6.90
C LYS A 325 26.63 2.39 5.39
N PHE A 326 26.33 3.52 4.77
CA PHE A 326 26.70 3.76 3.37
C PHE A 326 28.23 3.88 3.28
N THR A 327 28.79 3.43 2.17
CA THR A 327 30.24 3.31 2.00
C THR A 327 30.93 4.66 1.85
N ASP A 328 30.33 5.58 1.10
CA ASP A 328 30.81 6.94 0.88
C ASP A 328 29.66 7.88 0.45
N GLN A 329 30.01 9.12 0.09
CA GLN A 329 29.04 10.11 -0.38
C GLN A 329 28.41 9.74 -1.73
N LYS A 330 29.13 9.02 -2.60
CA LYS A 330 28.61 8.55 -3.89
C LYS A 330 27.51 7.53 -3.66
N ASP A 331 27.73 6.58 -2.76
CA ASP A 331 26.75 5.56 -2.37
C ASP A 331 25.47 6.20 -1.79
N ILE A 332 25.61 7.23 -0.95
CA ILE A 332 24.47 8.01 -0.46
C ILE A 332 23.73 8.69 -1.61
N ASN A 333 24.44 9.31 -2.56
CA ASN A 333 23.80 9.99 -3.68
C ASN A 333 23.02 9.02 -4.58
N LEU A 334 23.58 7.83 -4.85
CA LEU A 334 22.92 6.77 -5.62
C LEU A 334 21.66 6.26 -4.91
N PHE A 335 21.75 6.02 -3.60
CA PHE A 335 20.58 5.70 -2.79
C PHE A 335 19.49 6.77 -2.87
N VAL A 336 19.85 8.05 -2.71
CA VAL A 336 18.87 9.16 -2.75
C VAL A 336 18.26 9.31 -4.15
N HIS A 337 19.06 9.13 -5.21
CA HIS A 337 18.59 9.14 -6.58
C HIS A 337 17.55 8.03 -6.81
N TRP A 338 17.87 6.79 -6.43
CA TRP A 338 16.92 5.69 -6.47
C TRP A 338 15.67 5.94 -5.62
N LEU A 339 15.82 6.47 -4.40
CA LEU A 339 14.69 6.77 -3.49
C LEU A 339 13.70 7.75 -4.12
N TYR A 340 14.20 8.80 -4.76
CA TYR A 340 13.38 9.78 -5.46
C TYR A 340 12.68 9.14 -6.66
N ALA A 341 13.38 8.37 -7.49
CA ALA A 341 12.78 7.65 -8.61
C ALA A 341 11.67 6.68 -8.13
N ALA A 342 11.95 5.86 -7.12
CA ALA A 342 11.03 4.88 -6.58
C ALA A 342 9.78 5.54 -5.96
N SER A 343 9.96 6.71 -5.35
CA SER A 343 8.87 7.51 -4.78
C SER A 343 8.01 8.12 -5.88
N THR A 344 8.61 8.87 -6.81
CA THR A 344 7.90 9.55 -7.93
C THR A 344 7.09 8.57 -8.77
N TRP A 345 7.63 7.37 -9.02
CA TRP A 345 6.99 6.37 -9.88
C TRP A 345 6.19 5.30 -9.13
N ALA A 346 6.07 5.46 -7.81
CA ALA A 346 5.31 4.62 -6.91
C ALA A 346 5.66 3.12 -7.02
N ARG A 347 6.96 2.80 -6.92
CA ARG A 347 7.49 1.44 -7.03
C ARG A 347 6.76 0.45 -6.11
N TYR A 348 6.36 0.85 -4.90
CA TYR A 348 5.81 -0.06 -3.88
C TYR A 348 4.32 0.09 -3.56
N THR A 349 3.54 0.83 -4.35
CA THR A 349 2.08 0.99 -4.12
C THR A 349 1.22 -0.14 -4.68
N GLY A 350 1.76 -0.97 -5.57
CA GLY A 350 1.11 -2.18 -6.09
C GLY A 350 2.08 -3.36 -6.13
N GLN A 351 1.57 -4.58 -5.95
CA GLN A 351 2.38 -5.82 -5.86
C GLN A 351 3.57 -5.70 -4.89
N THR A 352 3.33 -5.04 -3.75
CA THR A 352 4.39 -4.64 -2.80
C THR A 352 5.25 -5.81 -2.35
N ASN A 353 4.64 -6.97 -2.08
CA ASN A 353 5.36 -8.17 -1.62
C ASN A 353 6.36 -8.65 -2.69
N GLN A 354 5.91 -8.85 -3.93
CA GLN A 354 6.75 -9.35 -5.01
C GLN A 354 7.87 -8.37 -5.35
N ARG A 355 7.55 -7.07 -5.44
CA ARG A 355 8.54 -6.03 -5.79
C ARG A 355 9.60 -5.86 -4.71
N LEU A 356 9.20 -5.86 -3.44
CA LEU A 356 10.19 -5.80 -2.35
C LEU A 356 11.07 -7.04 -2.34
N ASP A 357 10.52 -8.24 -2.57
CA ASP A 357 11.33 -9.47 -2.57
C ASP A 357 12.32 -9.48 -3.74
N GLN A 358 11.89 -9.03 -4.92
CA GLN A 358 12.75 -8.84 -6.09
C GLN A 358 13.88 -7.84 -5.81
N ASP A 359 13.53 -6.65 -5.29
CA ASP A 359 14.49 -5.57 -5.05
C ASP A 359 15.47 -5.94 -3.90
N ILE A 360 15.00 -6.63 -2.86
CA ILE A 360 15.88 -7.19 -1.82
C ILE A 360 16.80 -8.27 -2.40
N SER A 361 16.32 -9.10 -3.32
CA SER A 361 17.15 -10.12 -3.98
C SER A 361 18.28 -9.50 -4.81
N ILE A 362 18.04 -8.36 -5.45
CA ILE A 362 19.09 -7.58 -6.14
C ILE A 362 20.14 -7.11 -5.13
N ILE A 363 19.70 -6.55 -4.00
CA ILE A 363 20.60 -6.09 -2.93
C ILE A 363 21.42 -7.24 -2.35
N ASP A 364 20.83 -8.44 -2.24
CA ASP A 364 21.50 -9.61 -1.68
C ASP A 364 22.57 -10.22 -2.63
N ARG A 365 22.50 -9.93 -3.93
CA ARG A 365 23.57 -10.28 -4.90
C ARG A 365 24.83 -9.44 -4.71
N ASN A 366 25.95 -9.89 -5.30
CA ASN A 366 27.21 -9.15 -5.26
C ASN A 366 27.23 -8.06 -6.33
N GLY A 367 27.27 -6.78 -5.95
CA GLY A 367 27.31 -5.66 -6.88
C GLY A 367 26.96 -4.32 -6.23
N ASP A 368 26.88 -3.28 -7.06
CA ASP A 368 26.24 -2.00 -6.74
C ASP A 368 24.75 -2.10 -7.12
N PRO A 369 23.84 -2.22 -6.13
CA PRO A 369 22.45 -2.55 -6.43
C PRO A 369 21.65 -1.37 -6.97
N TRP A 370 22.11 -0.12 -6.78
CA TRP A 370 21.30 1.06 -7.07
C TRP A 370 20.93 1.15 -8.55
N LYS A 371 21.86 0.80 -9.43
CA LYS A 371 21.63 0.81 -10.87
C LYS A 371 20.59 -0.23 -11.29
N GLU A 372 20.72 -1.47 -10.84
CA GLU A 372 19.75 -2.54 -11.13
C GLU A 372 18.36 -2.22 -10.54
N LEU A 373 18.30 -1.61 -9.36
CA LEU A 373 17.05 -1.16 -8.75
C LEU A 373 16.37 -0.04 -9.54
N GLU A 374 17.15 0.86 -10.15
CA GLU A 374 16.65 1.88 -11.07
C GLU A 374 16.22 1.28 -12.41
N ASP A 375 16.97 0.32 -12.93
CA ASP A 375 16.62 -0.39 -14.16
C ASP A 375 15.25 -1.08 -14.01
N ASN A 376 14.94 -1.65 -12.83
CA ASN A 376 13.59 -2.16 -12.53
C ASN A 376 12.47 -1.10 -12.61
N ILE A 377 12.78 0.16 -12.29
CA ILE A 377 11.83 1.28 -12.40
C ILE A 377 11.67 1.67 -13.87
N ILE A 378 12.79 1.74 -14.62
CA ILE A 378 12.82 2.01 -16.05
C ILE A 378 12.05 0.92 -16.81
N ASP A 379 12.26 -0.36 -16.51
CA ASP A 379 11.52 -1.46 -17.12
C ASP A 379 10.02 -1.34 -16.88
N GLN A 380 9.62 -0.81 -15.72
CA GLN A 380 8.21 -0.62 -15.38
C GLN A 380 7.59 0.64 -16.05
N ARG A 381 8.36 1.70 -16.28
CA ARG A 381 7.86 3.03 -16.67
C ARG A 381 8.39 3.57 -18.00
N GLY A 382 9.33 2.87 -18.62
CA GLY A 382 10.15 3.31 -19.74
C GLY A 382 11.25 4.33 -19.38
N ARG A 383 11.15 5.02 -18.23
CA ARG A 383 12.04 6.12 -17.84
C ARG A 383 11.98 6.48 -16.35
N ILE A 384 12.91 7.35 -15.93
CA ILE A 384 12.95 7.97 -14.59
C ILE A 384 12.72 9.48 -14.63
N ASP A 385 13.07 10.15 -15.74
CA ASP A 385 12.84 11.60 -15.92
C ASP A 385 11.35 11.91 -15.77
N LEU A 386 11.02 13.08 -15.22
CA LEU A 386 9.65 13.59 -15.12
C LEU A 386 9.40 14.56 -16.27
N LYS A 387 8.26 14.43 -16.94
CA LYS A 387 7.81 15.33 -18.02
C LYS A 387 6.64 16.16 -17.52
N ALA A 388 6.46 17.35 -18.08
CA ALA A 388 5.32 18.21 -17.75
C ALA A 388 3.97 17.47 -17.93
N ALA A 389 3.82 16.66 -18.98
CA ALA A 389 2.62 15.87 -19.24
C ALA A 389 2.29 14.85 -18.12
N ASP A 390 3.27 14.41 -17.33
CA ASP A 390 3.01 13.49 -16.21
C ASP A 390 2.23 14.14 -15.07
N LEU A 391 2.30 15.47 -14.97
CA LEU A 391 1.67 16.28 -13.93
C LEU A 391 0.27 16.77 -14.34
N GLU A 392 -0.10 16.62 -15.61
CA GLU A 392 -1.35 17.12 -16.15
C GLU A 392 -2.57 16.48 -15.49
N GLY A 393 -3.45 17.32 -14.91
CA GLY A 393 -4.65 16.89 -14.20
C GLY A 393 -4.38 16.02 -12.97
N ARG A 394 -3.14 15.93 -12.48
CA ARG A 394 -2.76 15.14 -11.30
C ARG A 394 -2.93 15.97 -10.04
N ASP A 395 -3.65 15.45 -9.07
CA ASP A 395 -3.91 16.12 -7.78
C ASP A 395 -2.90 15.69 -6.69
N ILE A 396 -3.17 16.09 -5.45
CA ILE A 396 -2.33 15.81 -4.28
C ILE A 396 -2.20 14.31 -3.94
N GLN A 397 -3.06 13.44 -4.49
CA GLN A 397 -2.97 11.99 -4.29
C GLN A 397 -1.91 11.36 -5.20
N HIS A 398 -1.50 12.07 -6.26
CA HIS A 398 -0.51 11.56 -7.19
C HIS A 398 0.88 11.52 -6.53
N PRO A 399 1.68 10.45 -6.75
CA PRO A 399 2.99 10.27 -6.11
C PRO A 399 3.99 11.42 -6.32
N ALA A 400 3.91 12.12 -7.45
CA ALA A 400 4.77 13.27 -7.75
C ALA A 400 4.51 14.48 -6.84
N TYR A 401 3.36 14.56 -6.15
CA TYR A 401 3.06 15.66 -5.24
C TYR A 401 4.04 15.76 -4.07
N ARG A 402 4.37 14.61 -3.44
CA ARG A 402 5.36 14.57 -2.36
C ARG A 402 6.76 14.91 -2.86
N MET A 403 7.08 14.54 -4.10
CA MET A 403 8.35 14.91 -4.73
C MET A 403 8.44 16.42 -5.00
N ALA A 404 7.35 17.05 -5.47
CA ALA A 404 7.28 18.51 -5.60
C ALA A 404 7.57 19.21 -4.27
N TYR A 405 7.07 18.66 -3.16
CA TYR A 405 7.38 19.16 -1.82
C TYR A 405 8.88 19.03 -1.48
N ILE A 406 9.49 17.87 -1.72
CA ILE A 406 10.94 17.66 -1.50
C ILE A 406 11.78 18.64 -2.33
N ILE A 407 11.40 18.90 -3.59
CA ILE A 407 12.10 19.85 -4.46
C ILE A 407 12.10 21.25 -3.86
N ILE A 408 10.94 21.75 -3.40
CA ILE A 408 10.89 23.09 -2.82
C ILE A 408 11.68 23.18 -1.50
N LYS A 409 11.70 22.12 -0.68
CA LYS A 409 12.57 22.05 0.52
C LYS A 409 14.03 22.23 0.13
N ARG A 410 14.48 21.49 -0.88
CA ARG A 410 15.88 21.53 -1.35
C ARG A 410 16.27 22.87 -1.95
N ARG A 411 15.31 23.60 -2.51
CA ARG A 411 15.48 25.00 -2.98
C ARG A 411 15.48 26.03 -1.84
N GLY A 412 15.33 25.59 -0.59
CA GLY A 412 15.27 26.47 0.58
C GLY A 412 14.09 27.42 0.52
N ALA A 413 12.94 26.91 0.06
CA ALA A 413 11.69 27.65 0.02
C ALA A 413 11.24 28.06 1.43
N PHE A 414 10.58 29.20 1.48
CA PHE A 414 10.06 29.79 2.70
C PHE A 414 8.65 30.34 2.45
N ASP A 415 7.89 30.46 3.53
CA ASP A 415 6.51 30.92 3.52
C ASP A 415 6.42 32.35 3.00
N TRP A 416 5.40 32.59 2.18
CA TRP A 416 5.20 33.83 1.47
C TRP A 416 4.77 35.03 2.34
N PHE A 417 4.36 34.83 3.60
CA PHE A 417 3.80 35.88 4.45
C PHE A 417 4.54 36.07 5.77
N ASP A 418 5.07 34.99 6.34
CA ASP A 418 5.82 35.03 7.59
C ASP A 418 7.32 34.74 7.44
N GLY A 419 7.77 34.32 6.25
CA GLY A 419 9.18 34.12 5.92
C GLY A 419 9.80 32.86 6.55
N ARG A 420 9.02 31.99 7.19
CA ARG A 420 9.55 30.77 7.81
C ARG A 420 10.01 29.77 6.75
N PRO A 421 11.13 29.06 6.96
CA PRO A 421 11.51 27.96 6.09
C PRO A 421 10.40 26.89 6.00
N LEU A 422 10.25 26.24 4.84
CA LEU A 422 9.26 25.17 4.61
C LEU A 422 9.86 23.76 4.67
N ASP A 423 11.01 23.62 5.34
CA ASP A 423 11.82 22.42 5.45
C ASP A 423 11.29 21.39 6.46
N VAL A 424 10.74 21.89 7.59
CA VAL A 424 10.17 21.10 8.69
C VAL A 424 8.86 21.70 9.18
N GLN A 425 8.05 20.92 9.91
CA GLN A 425 6.83 21.42 10.54
C GLN A 425 7.14 22.15 11.86
N TYR A 426 6.61 23.36 12.06
CA TYR A 426 6.87 24.19 13.26
C TYR A 426 5.73 24.11 14.29
N GLY A 427 5.25 22.90 14.58
CA GLY A 427 4.11 22.66 15.47
C GLY A 427 2.74 22.92 14.82
N PRO A 428 1.62 22.73 15.54
CA PRO A 428 0.27 22.67 14.95
C PRO A 428 -0.19 23.97 14.27
N SER A 429 0.19 25.14 14.77
CA SER A 429 -0.20 26.44 14.19
C SER A 429 0.58 26.80 12.92
N TYR A 430 1.71 26.13 12.70
CA TYR A 430 2.61 26.34 11.56
C TYR A 430 2.85 25.02 10.82
N SER A 431 1.87 24.11 10.87
CA SER A 431 1.85 22.94 10.00
C SER A 431 1.83 23.39 8.55
N ILE A 432 2.39 22.57 7.68
CA ILE A 432 2.50 22.90 6.25
C ILE A 432 1.24 22.44 5.55
N HIS A 433 0.57 23.37 4.89
CA HIS A 433 -0.67 23.17 4.15
C HIS A 433 -0.44 23.33 2.66
N SER A 434 -1.20 22.54 1.89
CA SER A 434 -1.33 22.68 0.44
C SER A 434 -2.38 23.73 0.12
N HIS A 435 -1.96 24.88 -0.39
CA HIS A 435 -2.85 25.97 -0.76
C HIS A 435 -3.02 26.04 -2.28
N HIS A 436 -4.24 26.33 -2.76
CA HIS A 436 -4.47 26.57 -4.19
C HIS A 436 -3.99 27.99 -4.56
N ILE A 437 -3.08 28.11 -5.52
CA ILE A 437 -2.53 29.41 -5.94
C ILE A 437 -3.63 30.29 -6.54
N PHE A 438 -4.37 29.73 -7.49
CA PHE A 438 -5.64 30.27 -7.96
C PHE A 438 -6.74 29.64 -7.09
N PRO A 439 -7.43 30.41 -6.24
CA PRO A 439 -8.43 29.86 -5.33
C PRO A 439 -9.51 29.08 -6.08
N SER A 440 -9.80 27.86 -5.65
CA SER A 440 -10.76 26.98 -6.34
C SER A 440 -12.16 27.62 -6.43
N SER A 441 -12.56 28.37 -5.41
CA SER A 441 -13.80 29.13 -5.37
C SER A 441 -13.92 30.17 -6.49
N VAL A 442 -12.82 30.85 -6.84
CA VAL A 442 -12.76 31.84 -7.93
C VAL A 442 -12.81 31.11 -9.27
N LEU A 443 -12.06 30.02 -9.42
CA LEU A 443 -12.06 29.21 -10.64
C LEU A 443 -13.44 28.66 -10.98
N TYR A 444 -14.22 28.19 -9.99
CA TYR A 444 -15.58 27.69 -10.21
C TYR A 444 -16.65 28.78 -10.39
N LYS A 445 -16.43 30.00 -9.88
CA LYS A 445 -17.40 31.10 -10.02
C LYS A 445 -17.19 31.94 -11.27
N GLU A 446 -15.92 32.23 -11.58
CA GLU A 446 -15.52 33.24 -12.57
C GLU A 446 -14.58 32.67 -13.64
N GLY A 447 -13.88 31.55 -13.35
CA GLY A 447 -12.89 30.95 -14.25
C GLY A 447 -13.42 29.97 -15.29
N GLY A 448 -14.76 29.82 -15.43
CA GLY A 448 -15.37 28.92 -16.41
C GLY A 448 -15.36 27.43 -16.06
N TYR A 449 -14.92 27.05 -14.85
CA TYR A 449 -14.93 25.67 -14.37
C TYR A 449 -16.22 25.32 -13.62
N THR A 450 -16.55 24.03 -13.50
CA THR A 450 -17.73 23.56 -12.74
C THR A 450 -17.38 22.33 -11.93
N THR A 451 -17.99 22.19 -10.75
CA THR A 451 -17.88 21.00 -9.91
C THR A 451 -18.55 19.77 -10.50
N ASP A 452 -19.44 19.93 -11.48
CA ASP A 452 -20.15 18.79 -12.08
C ASP A 452 -19.31 18.07 -13.14
N ASN A 453 -18.25 18.72 -13.65
CA ASN A 453 -17.35 18.15 -14.62
C ASN A 453 -16.09 17.58 -13.95
N HIS A 454 -15.85 16.27 -14.15
CA HIS A 454 -14.69 15.58 -13.60
C HIS A 454 -13.35 16.12 -14.13
N LEU A 455 -13.27 16.53 -15.40
CA LEU A 455 -12.06 17.13 -15.98
C LEU A 455 -11.77 18.49 -15.35
N HIS A 456 -12.79 19.32 -15.14
CA HIS A 456 -12.64 20.61 -14.47
C HIS A 456 -12.12 20.44 -13.05
N LYS A 457 -12.64 19.45 -12.30
CA LYS A 457 -12.14 19.11 -10.97
C LYS A 457 -10.66 18.72 -10.98
N LYS A 458 -10.19 17.98 -12.00
CA LYS A 458 -8.78 17.61 -12.14
C LYS A 458 -7.90 18.84 -12.39
N ILE A 459 -8.27 19.70 -13.33
CA ILE A 459 -7.52 20.92 -13.68
C ILE A 459 -7.46 21.90 -12.48
N VAL A 460 -8.56 22.09 -11.75
CA VAL A 460 -8.61 23.00 -10.58
C VAL A 460 -7.74 22.49 -9.42
N ASN A 461 -7.69 21.17 -9.21
CA ASN A 461 -6.97 20.56 -8.09
C ASN A 461 -5.56 20.10 -8.41
N GLU A 462 -5.06 20.42 -9.61
CA GLU A 462 -3.77 19.99 -10.12
C GLU A 462 -2.61 20.41 -9.20
N ILE A 463 -1.56 19.59 -9.11
CA ILE A 463 -0.31 19.89 -8.39
C ILE A 463 0.27 21.24 -8.83
N ALA A 464 0.19 21.57 -10.11
CA ALA A 464 0.66 22.83 -10.65
C ALA A 464 -0.15 24.06 -10.16
N ASN A 465 -1.34 23.87 -9.58
CA ASN A 465 -2.08 24.91 -8.87
C ASN A 465 -1.83 24.89 -7.35
N ARG A 466 -0.89 24.09 -6.83
CA ARG A 466 -0.63 23.97 -5.39
C ARG A 466 0.65 24.68 -4.97
N THR A 467 0.63 25.29 -3.80
CA THR A 467 1.80 25.85 -3.12
C THR A 467 1.81 25.41 -1.66
N PHE A 468 2.95 25.49 -1.01
CA PHE A 468 3.11 25.10 0.39
C PHE A 468 3.23 26.35 1.26
N LEU A 469 2.36 26.45 2.26
CA LEU A 469 2.30 27.57 3.20
C LEU A 469 2.11 27.05 4.62
N THR A 470 2.47 27.84 5.62
CA THR A 470 2.14 27.59 7.02
C THR A 470 0.66 27.79 7.28
N GLY A 471 0.12 27.13 8.32
CA GLY A 471 -1.28 27.22 8.71
C GLY A 471 -1.78 28.64 8.99
N SER A 472 -0.95 29.49 9.60
CA SER A 472 -1.23 30.92 9.82
C SER A 472 -1.40 31.70 8.52
N SER A 473 -0.55 31.44 7.53
CA SER A 473 -0.57 32.09 6.23
C SER A 473 -1.75 31.62 5.37
N ASN A 474 -2.10 30.34 5.46
CA ASN A 474 -3.22 29.73 4.75
C ASN A 474 -4.59 30.38 5.08
N GLN A 475 -4.77 30.93 6.29
CA GLN A 475 -6.01 31.63 6.67
C GLN A 475 -6.10 33.06 6.12
N SER A 476 -4.97 33.63 5.73
CA SER A 476 -4.87 35.03 5.27
C SER A 476 -5.22 35.17 3.78
N LEU A 477 -5.02 34.10 3.00
CA LEU A 477 -5.38 34.02 1.59
C LEU A 477 -6.79 33.45 1.45
N GLN A 478 -7.77 34.35 1.32
CA GLN A 478 -9.15 33.98 1.02
C GLN A 478 -9.30 33.71 -0.50
N ASN A 479 -10.30 34.31 -1.14
CA ASN A 479 -10.55 34.17 -2.57
C ASN A 479 -9.72 35.18 -3.41
N THR A 480 -8.52 35.54 -2.96
CA THR A 480 -7.69 36.55 -3.63
C THR A 480 -6.88 35.92 -4.76
N PRO A 481 -7.00 36.39 -6.02
CA PRO A 481 -6.25 35.84 -7.14
C PRO A 481 -4.76 36.26 -7.14
N PRO A 482 -3.87 35.46 -7.74
CA PRO A 482 -2.42 35.64 -7.66
C PRO A 482 -1.92 36.98 -8.21
N ASP A 483 -2.54 37.54 -9.25
CA ASP A 483 -2.21 38.86 -9.78
C ASP A 483 -2.32 39.99 -8.73
N LYS A 484 -3.13 39.80 -7.69
CA LYS A 484 -3.31 40.78 -6.61
C LYS A 484 -2.34 40.60 -5.45
N TYR A 485 -2.01 39.36 -5.08
CA TYR A 485 -1.22 39.10 -3.87
C TYR A 485 0.25 38.78 -4.14
N PHE A 486 0.62 38.30 -5.33
CA PHE A 486 2.02 38.05 -5.69
C PHE A 486 2.91 39.31 -5.64
N PRO A 487 2.51 40.50 -6.12
CA PRO A 487 3.35 41.70 -6.04
C PRO A 487 3.78 42.04 -4.61
N GLY A 488 2.86 41.91 -3.64
CA GLY A 488 3.16 42.14 -2.23
C GLY A 488 4.11 41.09 -1.63
N ILE A 489 4.06 39.84 -2.11
CA ILE A 489 5.02 38.81 -1.72
C ILE A 489 6.41 39.14 -2.28
N ILE A 490 6.51 39.55 -3.54
CA ILE A 490 7.80 39.90 -4.16
C ILE A 490 8.46 41.07 -3.43
N GLU A 491 7.68 42.08 -3.06
CA GLU A 491 8.17 43.24 -2.30
C GLU A 491 8.66 42.85 -0.90
N LYS A 492 7.87 42.07 -0.16
CA LYS A 492 8.17 41.72 1.24
C LYS A 492 9.20 40.59 1.37
N PHE A 493 9.21 39.66 0.42
CA PHE A 493 9.93 38.40 0.44
C PHE A 493 10.51 38.07 -0.94
N PRO A 494 11.55 38.80 -1.40
CA PRO A 494 12.15 38.58 -2.71
C PRO A 494 12.64 37.13 -2.90
N GLY A 495 12.34 36.53 -4.05
CA GLY A 495 12.75 35.16 -4.38
C GLY A 495 11.82 34.05 -3.84
N ALA A 496 10.79 34.38 -3.07
CA ALA A 496 9.91 33.39 -2.45
C ALA A 496 9.04 32.62 -3.47
N LEU A 497 8.62 33.29 -4.54
CA LEU A 497 7.81 32.69 -5.61
C LEU A 497 8.66 31.73 -6.46
N GLU A 498 9.88 32.14 -6.84
CA GLU A 498 10.83 31.38 -7.65
C GLU A 498 11.30 30.09 -6.95
N LYS A 499 11.45 30.15 -5.63
CA LYS A 499 11.79 28.98 -4.80
C LYS A 499 10.66 27.95 -4.75
N GLN A 500 9.41 28.38 -4.91
CA GLN A 500 8.23 27.52 -5.05
C GLN A 500 7.82 27.28 -6.51
N LEU A 501 8.72 27.56 -7.46
CA LEU A 501 8.57 27.27 -8.90
C LEU A 501 7.33 27.96 -9.51
N ILE A 502 7.08 29.20 -9.11
CA ILE A 502 6.05 30.04 -9.73
C ILE A 502 6.61 30.65 -11.03
N PRO A 503 5.89 30.56 -12.16
CA PRO A 503 6.22 31.30 -13.37
C PRO A 503 6.28 32.80 -13.09
N MET A 504 7.41 33.44 -13.38
CA MET A 504 7.62 34.88 -13.10
C MET A 504 7.14 35.82 -14.20
N ASP A 505 6.58 35.28 -15.29
CA ASP A 505 5.85 36.09 -16.28
C ASP A 505 4.51 36.53 -15.67
N GLU A 506 4.41 37.81 -15.30
CA GLU A 506 3.21 38.39 -14.66
C GLU A 506 1.94 38.25 -15.52
N SER A 507 2.08 38.08 -16.85
CA SER A 507 0.94 37.87 -17.73
C SER A 507 0.21 36.56 -17.43
N LEU A 508 0.90 35.57 -16.85
CA LEU A 508 0.36 34.27 -16.47
C LEU A 508 -0.40 34.29 -15.14
N TRP A 509 -0.32 35.36 -14.35
CA TRP A 509 -0.99 35.42 -13.04
C TRP A 509 -2.48 35.79 -13.13
N LYS A 510 -2.95 36.08 -14.34
CA LYS A 510 -4.34 36.45 -14.61
C LYS A 510 -5.23 35.23 -14.75
N LEU A 511 -6.48 35.34 -14.30
CA LEU A 511 -7.44 34.24 -14.29
C LEU A 511 -7.69 33.66 -15.70
N GLU A 512 -7.68 34.52 -16.73
CA GLU A 512 -7.90 34.12 -18.13
C GLU A 512 -6.72 33.32 -18.71
N ARG A 513 -5.56 33.34 -18.05
CA ARG A 513 -4.34 32.63 -18.45
C ARG A 513 -4.05 31.43 -17.54
N TYR A 514 -5.04 30.96 -16.77
CA TYR A 514 -4.86 29.90 -15.78
C TYR A 514 -4.28 28.60 -16.36
N GLU A 515 -4.76 28.12 -17.51
CA GLU A 515 -4.23 26.89 -18.12
C GLU A 515 -2.79 27.04 -18.65
N ASP A 516 -2.44 28.24 -19.14
CA ASP A 516 -1.06 28.56 -19.54
C ASP A 516 -0.14 28.62 -18.32
N PHE A 517 -0.63 29.16 -17.19
CA PHE A 517 0.09 29.13 -15.92
C PHE A 517 0.37 27.70 -15.47
N LEU A 518 -0.64 26.81 -15.51
CA LEU A 518 -0.47 25.40 -15.17
C LEU A 518 0.59 24.76 -16.08
N THR A 519 0.48 24.97 -17.40
CA THR A 519 1.42 24.43 -18.38
C THR A 519 2.85 24.85 -18.06
N LYS A 520 3.10 26.15 -17.89
CA LYS A 520 4.43 26.66 -17.57
C LYS A 520 4.95 26.16 -16.22
N ARG A 521 4.07 26.03 -15.23
CA ARG A 521 4.46 25.55 -13.90
C ARG A 521 4.76 24.06 -13.88
N ARG A 522 4.07 23.25 -14.68
CA ARG A 522 4.40 21.82 -14.88
C ARG A 522 5.80 21.66 -15.45
N GLU A 523 6.18 22.47 -16.44
CA GLU A 523 7.55 22.50 -16.99
C GLU A 523 8.57 22.81 -15.89
N LEU A 524 8.37 23.89 -15.13
CA LEU A 524 9.29 24.27 -14.05
C LEU A 524 9.45 23.18 -12.98
N ILE A 525 8.38 22.46 -12.63
CA ILE A 525 8.42 21.35 -11.67
C ILE A 525 9.18 20.16 -12.26
N ALA A 526 8.89 19.79 -13.50
CA ALA A 526 9.56 18.70 -14.21
C ALA A 526 11.06 18.98 -14.38
N ASP A 527 11.42 20.18 -14.81
CA ASP A 527 12.81 20.61 -14.99
C ASP A 527 13.55 20.59 -13.65
N ALA A 528 12.97 21.16 -12.59
CA ALA A 528 13.58 21.16 -11.27
C ALA A 528 13.77 19.75 -10.68
N TYR A 529 12.85 18.81 -10.98
CA TYR A 529 13.03 17.40 -10.64
C TYR A 529 14.22 16.79 -11.40
N ASN A 530 14.28 16.97 -12.72
CA ASN A 530 15.34 16.38 -13.55
C ASN A 530 16.72 16.96 -13.21
N GLU A 531 16.82 18.27 -13.01
CA GLU A 531 18.06 18.93 -12.54
C GLU A 531 18.53 18.39 -11.18
N LEU A 532 17.59 18.13 -10.28
CA LEU A 532 17.87 17.53 -8.98
C LEU A 532 18.42 16.12 -9.13
N MET A 533 17.77 15.29 -9.96
CA MET A 533 18.22 13.92 -10.25
C MET A 533 19.63 13.93 -10.86
N ASP A 534 19.87 14.75 -11.89
CA ASP A 534 21.19 14.88 -12.52
C ASP A 534 22.25 15.36 -11.53
N SER A 535 21.90 16.26 -10.60
CA SER A 535 22.83 16.77 -9.59
C SER A 535 23.35 15.68 -8.66
N LEU A 536 22.55 14.64 -8.38
CA LEU A 536 22.96 13.51 -7.54
C LEU A 536 23.98 12.62 -8.24
N LEU A 537 23.98 12.60 -9.57
CA LEU A 537 24.88 11.80 -10.39
C LEU A 537 26.15 12.56 -10.81
N LYS A 538 26.25 13.87 -10.56
CA LYS A 538 27.45 14.66 -10.90
C LYS A 538 28.70 14.09 -10.23
N GLY A 539 29.71 13.77 -11.03
CA GLY A 539 30.98 13.16 -10.57
C GLY A 539 30.90 11.64 -10.37
N VAL A 540 29.74 11.01 -10.64
CA VAL A 540 29.59 9.57 -10.70
C VAL A 540 29.84 9.11 -12.13
N VAL A 541 30.95 8.42 -12.37
CA VAL A 541 31.06 7.57 -13.56
C VAL A 541 30.13 6.40 -13.33
N ILE A 542 28.86 6.55 -13.74
CA ILE A 542 28.03 5.40 -14.04
C ILE A 542 28.67 4.86 -15.31
N GLU A 543 29.49 3.81 -15.19
CA GLU A 543 29.78 3.00 -16.35
C GLU A 543 28.40 2.56 -16.87
N LYS A 544 27.93 3.21 -17.94
CA LYS A 544 26.99 2.55 -18.84
C LYS A 544 27.75 1.31 -19.30
N LYS A 545 27.61 0.20 -18.57
CA LYS A 545 27.56 -1.07 -19.26
C LYS A 545 26.43 -0.90 -20.25
N LEU A 546 26.78 -0.60 -21.50
CA LEU A 546 25.93 -0.99 -22.62
C LEU A 546 25.61 -2.45 -22.33
N GLN A 547 24.36 -2.74 -21.99
CA GLN A 547 23.91 -4.12 -21.84
C GLN A 547 24.28 -4.81 -23.15
N THR A 548 25.23 -5.72 -23.06
CA THR A 548 25.67 -6.50 -24.21
C THR A 548 24.60 -7.53 -24.51
N LEU A 549 24.57 -8.06 -25.73
CA LEU A 549 23.71 -9.18 -26.07
C LEU A 549 23.86 -10.34 -25.06
N ASP A 550 25.07 -10.58 -24.56
CA ASP A 550 25.36 -11.56 -23.49
C ASP A 550 24.60 -11.27 -22.18
N ASP A 551 24.47 -10.01 -21.81
CA ASP A 551 23.73 -9.61 -20.60
C ASP A 551 22.23 -9.88 -20.75
N TYR A 552 21.67 -9.65 -21.96
CA TYR A 552 20.26 -9.98 -22.25
C TYR A 552 20.04 -11.50 -22.22
N LEU A 553 20.90 -12.28 -22.87
CA LEU A 553 20.79 -13.75 -22.90
C LEU A 553 20.83 -14.35 -21.49
N LYS A 554 21.68 -13.82 -20.59
CA LYS A 554 21.77 -14.25 -19.18
C LYS A 554 20.54 -13.86 -18.35
N ALA A 555 19.90 -12.73 -18.66
CA ALA A 555 18.72 -12.26 -17.92
C ALA A 555 17.48 -13.13 -18.18
N GLY A 556 17.37 -13.71 -19.38
CA GLY A 556 16.24 -14.54 -19.80
C GLY A 556 14.97 -13.73 -20.10
N GLU A 557 13.95 -14.38 -20.67
CA GLU A 557 12.69 -13.71 -21.02
C GLU A 557 12.01 -13.08 -19.81
N SER A 558 11.46 -11.88 -20.00
CA SER A 558 10.84 -11.06 -18.96
C SER A 558 9.61 -10.34 -19.51
N ALA A 559 9.01 -9.47 -18.70
CA ALA A 559 7.90 -8.65 -19.19
C ALA A 559 8.30 -7.64 -20.27
N THR A 560 9.60 -7.29 -20.34
CA THR A 560 10.20 -6.31 -21.26
C THR A 560 11.23 -6.94 -22.20
N LEU A 561 11.48 -8.24 -22.14
CA LEU A 561 12.40 -8.97 -23.04
C LEU A 561 11.73 -10.26 -23.54
N GLU A 562 11.65 -10.44 -24.86
CA GLU A 562 11.09 -11.65 -25.50
C GLU A 562 12.06 -12.20 -26.55
N TYR A 563 12.16 -13.52 -26.63
CA TYR A 563 12.92 -14.22 -27.65
C TYR A 563 12.00 -14.82 -28.72
N LYS A 564 12.44 -14.75 -29.97
CA LYS A 564 11.81 -15.45 -31.08
C LYS A 564 12.89 -16.04 -31.96
N SER A 565 12.78 -17.32 -32.27
CA SER A 565 13.79 -18.01 -33.08
C SER A 565 13.89 -17.44 -34.50
N THR A 566 12.76 -17.05 -35.08
CA THR A 566 12.65 -16.61 -36.48
C THR A 566 11.50 -15.61 -36.65
N LEU A 567 11.55 -14.82 -37.72
CA LEU A 567 10.48 -13.88 -38.11
C LEU A 567 9.35 -14.58 -38.88
N ARG A 568 9.71 -15.46 -39.82
CA ARG A 568 8.79 -16.09 -40.77
C ARG A 568 9.20 -17.49 -41.23
N TRP A 569 10.41 -17.96 -40.89
CA TRP A 569 10.90 -19.28 -41.23
C TRP A 569 10.48 -20.33 -40.19
N ASP A 570 9.71 -21.33 -40.60
CA ASP A 570 9.36 -22.44 -39.74
C ASP A 570 10.51 -23.46 -39.72
N VAL A 571 11.18 -23.57 -38.57
CA VAL A 571 12.37 -24.43 -38.42
C VAL A 571 12.02 -25.91 -38.58
N LYS A 572 10.79 -26.32 -38.25
CA LYS A 572 10.35 -27.73 -38.34
C LYS A 572 9.94 -28.08 -39.76
N GLU A 573 9.08 -27.25 -40.36
CA GLU A 573 8.52 -27.48 -41.70
C GLU A 573 9.44 -27.01 -42.83
N LYS A 574 10.54 -26.30 -42.51
CA LYS A 574 11.53 -25.76 -43.45
C LYS A 574 10.90 -24.95 -44.59
N GLN A 575 9.93 -24.13 -44.25
CA GLN A 575 9.22 -23.26 -45.20
C GLN A 575 8.79 -21.95 -44.55
N VAL A 576 8.38 -21.01 -45.39
CA VAL A 576 7.79 -19.73 -44.92
C VAL A 576 6.45 -20.00 -44.25
N ASN A 577 6.30 -19.54 -43.01
CA ASN A 577 5.07 -19.60 -42.23
C ASN A 577 4.60 -18.20 -41.82
N LYS A 578 3.49 -17.75 -42.42
CA LYS A 578 2.88 -16.44 -42.12
C LYS A 578 2.32 -16.36 -40.70
N ALA A 579 2.04 -17.49 -40.04
CA ALA A 579 1.56 -17.47 -38.66
C ALA A 579 2.65 -16.96 -37.69
N LEU A 580 3.94 -17.19 -37.99
CA LEU A 580 5.04 -16.68 -37.19
C LEU A 580 5.13 -15.15 -37.24
N GLN A 581 4.89 -14.56 -38.41
CA GLN A 581 4.81 -13.11 -38.58
C GLN A 581 3.71 -12.50 -37.70
N LYS A 582 2.57 -13.19 -37.59
CA LYS A 582 1.49 -12.78 -36.68
C LYS A 582 1.94 -12.84 -35.21
N VAL A 583 2.69 -13.85 -34.80
CA VAL A 583 3.24 -13.93 -33.43
C VAL A 583 4.17 -12.76 -33.13
N ILE A 584 5.00 -12.36 -34.09
CA ILE A 584 5.86 -11.18 -33.98
C ILE A 584 5.02 -9.90 -33.85
N ALA A 585 4.02 -9.71 -34.71
CA ALA A 585 3.12 -8.56 -34.65
C ALA A 585 2.38 -8.47 -33.30
N LYS A 586 1.89 -9.61 -32.77
CA LYS A 586 1.25 -9.67 -31.44
C LYS A 586 2.21 -9.24 -30.34
N THR A 587 3.45 -9.70 -30.41
CA THR A 587 4.48 -9.40 -29.41
C THR A 587 4.80 -7.90 -29.41
N ILE A 588 4.98 -7.31 -30.59
CA ILE A 588 5.22 -5.87 -30.75
C ILE A 588 4.01 -5.07 -30.24
N ALA A 589 2.78 -5.47 -30.57
CA ALA A 589 1.57 -4.85 -30.02
C ALA A 589 1.51 -4.94 -28.49
N GLY A 590 1.86 -6.10 -27.93
CA GLY A 590 1.94 -6.32 -26.49
C GLY A 590 2.91 -5.36 -25.80
N PHE A 591 4.11 -5.17 -26.37
CA PHE A 591 5.10 -4.22 -25.84
C PHE A 591 4.65 -2.76 -25.99
N LEU A 592 4.12 -2.37 -27.14
CA LEU A 592 3.57 -1.02 -27.38
C LEU A 592 2.49 -0.65 -26.35
N ASN A 593 1.70 -1.63 -25.89
CA ASN A 593 0.63 -1.45 -24.91
C ASN A 593 1.04 -1.61 -23.43
N PHE A 594 2.25 -2.11 -23.13
CA PHE A 594 2.67 -2.45 -21.77
C PHE A 594 3.70 -1.49 -21.16
N GLY A 595 4.42 -0.72 -21.98
CA GLY A 595 5.49 0.18 -21.53
C GLY A 595 6.76 0.14 -22.39
N GLY A 596 6.74 -0.58 -23.51
CA GLY A 596 7.92 -0.86 -24.34
C GLY A 596 8.61 -2.16 -23.97
N GLY A 597 9.70 -2.47 -24.69
CA GLY A 597 10.50 -3.67 -24.46
C GLY A 597 11.50 -3.96 -25.59
N LEU A 598 12.15 -5.10 -25.49
CA LEU A 598 13.13 -5.62 -26.43
C LEU A 598 12.64 -6.98 -26.95
N LEU A 599 12.63 -7.13 -28.27
CA LEU A 599 12.37 -8.40 -28.93
C LEU A 599 13.64 -8.83 -29.67
N LEU A 600 14.21 -9.98 -29.28
CA LEU A 600 15.35 -10.58 -29.95
C LEU A 600 14.86 -11.65 -30.93
N ILE A 601 15.12 -11.44 -32.22
CA ILE A 601 14.78 -12.40 -33.28
C ILE A 601 16.07 -13.09 -33.75
N GLY A 602 16.06 -14.42 -33.79
CA GLY A 602 17.24 -15.26 -33.96
C GLY A 602 17.70 -15.94 -32.68
N VAL A 603 16.89 -15.90 -31.60
CA VAL A 603 17.19 -16.49 -30.29
C VAL A 603 16.09 -17.49 -29.94
N VAL A 604 16.47 -18.69 -29.51
CA VAL A 604 15.55 -19.74 -29.08
C VAL A 604 15.13 -19.49 -27.62
N ASP A 605 13.98 -20.03 -27.20
CA ASP A 605 13.42 -19.84 -25.84
C ASP A 605 14.40 -20.22 -24.70
N ASP A 606 15.37 -21.12 -24.95
CA ASP A 606 16.41 -21.50 -23.99
C ASP A 606 17.62 -20.53 -23.96
N GLY A 607 17.59 -19.46 -24.75
CA GLY A 607 18.65 -18.47 -24.90
C GLY A 607 19.73 -18.85 -25.91
N SER A 608 19.63 -20.00 -26.58
CA SER A 608 20.59 -20.38 -27.63
C SER A 608 20.40 -19.56 -28.92
N ILE A 609 21.50 -19.28 -29.62
CA ILE A 609 21.48 -18.48 -30.86
C ILE A 609 21.17 -19.36 -32.07
N TYR A 610 20.08 -19.04 -32.76
CA TYR A 610 19.69 -19.66 -34.04
C TYR A 610 20.17 -18.84 -35.24
N GLY A 611 19.97 -17.51 -35.19
CA GLY A 611 20.25 -16.55 -36.26
C GLY A 611 19.09 -16.35 -37.25
N ILE A 612 19.08 -15.21 -37.94
CA ILE A 612 18.00 -14.84 -38.89
C ILE A 612 18.32 -15.19 -40.36
N GLU A 613 19.34 -16.01 -40.62
CA GLU A 613 19.80 -16.27 -42.00
C GLU A 613 18.74 -16.94 -42.87
N ASP A 614 17.99 -17.89 -42.30
CA ASP A 614 16.94 -18.57 -43.06
C ASP A 614 15.76 -17.65 -43.36
N ASP A 615 15.47 -16.69 -42.48
CA ASP A 615 14.50 -15.63 -42.79
C ASP A 615 15.01 -14.74 -43.92
N MET A 616 16.28 -14.31 -43.89
CA MET A 616 16.88 -13.47 -44.92
C MET A 616 16.84 -14.14 -46.31
N LYS A 617 17.13 -15.44 -46.40
CA LYS A 617 17.05 -16.21 -47.66
C LYS A 617 15.67 -16.17 -48.32
N THR A 618 14.60 -15.96 -47.54
CA THR A 618 13.24 -15.88 -48.06
C THR A 618 12.87 -14.50 -48.63
N LEU A 619 13.75 -13.50 -48.47
CA LEU A 619 13.51 -12.10 -48.82
C LEU A 619 14.28 -11.68 -50.07
N LYS A 620 13.68 -10.80 -50.88
CA LYS A 620 14.34 -10.19 -52.05
C LYS A 620 15.45 -9.27 -51.56
N GLY A 621 16.70 -9.69 -51.73
CA GLY A 621 17.90 -8.96 -51.28
C GLY A 621 18.78 -9.78 -50.33
N GLN A 622 18.21 -10.78 -49.63
CA GLN A 622 18.93 -11.71 -48.76
C GLN A 622 19.92 -11.06 -47.78
N ASN A 623 19.57 -9.88 -47.27
CA ASN A 623 20.41 -9.09 -46.38
C ASN A 623 19.57 -8.49 -45.24
N THR A 624 20.26 -7.87 -44.28
CA THR A 624 19.65 -7.22 -43.10
C THR A 624 18.70 -6.10 -43.49
N ASP A 625 18.99 -5.36 -44.56
CA ASP A 625 18.13 -4.28 -45.06
C ASP A 625 16.77 -4.82 -45.52
N ALA A 626 16.77 -5.92 -46.29
CA ALA A 626 15.55 -6.57 -46.74
C ALA A 626 14.76 -7.15 -45.54
N PHE A 627 15.45 -7.67 -44.53
CA PHE A 627 14.82 -8.13 -43.28
C PHE A 627 14.18 -6.98 -42.51
N GLN A 628 14.89 -5.87 -42.33
CA GLN A 628 14.38 -4.67 -41.67
C GLN A 628 13.14 -4.13 -42.38
N GLN A 629 13.19 -4.02 -43.72
CA GLN A 629 12.03 -3.60 -44.52
C GLN A 629 10.85 -4.55 -44.34
N SER A 630 11.08 -5.86 -44.31
CA SER A 630 10.01 -6.85 -44.09
C SER A 630 9.41 -6.74 -42.69
N LEU A 631 10.21 -6.43 -41.67
CA LEU A 631 9.73 -6.28 -40.29
C LEU A 631 8.94 -4.98 -40.10
N ILE A 632 9.39 -3.86 -40.70
CA ILE A 632 8.65 -2.59 -40.69
C ILE A 632 7.35 -2.70 -41.49
N ALA A 633 7.36 -3.39 -42.64
CA ALA A 633 6.15 -3.67 -43.40
C ALA A 633 5.14 -4.47 -42.57
N LEU A 634 5.60 -5.49 -41.83
CA LEU A 634 4.76 -6.28 -40.92
C LEU A 634 4.13 -5.41 -39.82
N VAL A 635 4.89 -4.52 -39.20
CA VAL A 635 4.35 -3.56 -38.21
C VAL A 635 3.29 -2.67 -38.86
N THR A 636 3.56 -2.15 -40.05
CA THR A 636 2.65 -1.28 -40.78
C THR A 636 1.35 -1.99 -41.16
N ASP A 637 1.44 -3.23 -41.64
CA ASP A 637 0.30 -4.01 -42.13
C ASP A 637 -0.62 -4.46 -40.98
N TYR A 638 -0.05 -4.88 -39.85
CA TYR A 638 -0.83 -5.41 -38.72
C TYR A 638 -1.25 -4.35 -37.71
N LEU A 639 -0.43 -3.30 -37.49
CA LEU A 639 -0.64 -2.35 -36.38
C LEU A 639 -0.98 -0.94 -36.89
N GLY A 640 -0.43 -0.55 -38.05
CA GLY A 640 -0.60 0.78 -38.64
C GLY A 640 0.73 1.52 -38.81
N ALA A 641 0.82 2.36 -39.85
CA ALA A 641 2.05 3.05 -40.24
C ALA A 641 2.57 4.01 -39.15
N GLU A 642 1.67 4.58 -38.33
CA GLU A 642 2.05 5.50 -37.26
C GLU A 642 2.88 4.83 -36.15
N TYR A 643 2.81 3.51 -36.01
CA TYR A 643 3.51 2.78 -34.96
C TYR A 643 4.93 2.35 -35.36
N ALA A 644 5.27 2.43 -36.64
CA ALA A 644 6.62 2.14 -37.13
C ALA A 644 7.68 3.06 -36.49
N GLY A 645 7.30 4.30 -36.13
CA GLY A 645 8.19 5.26 -35.46
C GLY A 645 8.57 4.88 -34.01
N PHE A 646 7.85 3.93 -33.40
CA PHE A 646 8.13 3.43 -32.05
C PHE A 646 8.95 2.14 -32.06
N VAL A 647 9.39 1.69 -33.24
CA VAL A 647 10.14 0.44 -33.41
C VAL A 647 11.51 0.76 -34.02
N SER A 648 12.55 0.58 -33.23
CA SER A 648 13.95 0.70 -33.67
C SER A 648 14.56 -0.67 -33.88
N ILE A 649 15.14 -0.91 -35.05
CA ILE A 649 15.73 -2.21 -35.42
C ILE A 649 17.24 -2.04 -35.53
N SER A 650 17.98 -2.97 -34.96
CA SER A 650 19.43 -3.08 -35.08
C SER A 650 19.83 -4.55 -35.23
N PHE A 651 21.06 -4.80 -35.67
CA PHE A 651 21.57 -6.14 -35.92
C PHE A 651 22.90 -6.33 -35.22
N GLU A 652 23.09 -7.51 -34.63
CA GLU A 652 24.34 -7.90 -33.99
C GLU A 652 24.77 -9.28 -34.51
N VAL A 653 26.08 -9.47 -34.70
CA VAL A 653 26.65 -10.74 -35.13
C VAL A 653 27.28 -11.42 -33.92
N TRP A 654 26.83 -12.63 -33.64
CA TRP A 654 27.30 -13.46 -32.53
C TRP A 654 27.61 -14.87 -33.06
N ASP A 655 28.86 -15.35 -32.89
CA ASP A 655 29.32 -16.66 -33.38
C ASP A 655 28.88 -16.95 -34.84
N ASP A 656 29.17 -16.03 -35.76
CA ASP A 656 28.82 -16.09 -37.20
C ASP A 656 27.30 -16.14 -37.50
N LYS A 657 26.45 -15.84 -36.51
CA LYS A 657 25.00 -15.74 -36.63
C LYS A 657 24.51 -14.32 -36.41
N THR A 658 23.57 -13.87 -37.23
CA THR A 658 22.99 -12.53 -37.14
C THR A 658 21.71 -12.57 -36.31
N ILE A 659 21.63 -11.71 -35.29
CA ILE A 659 20.45 -11.54 -34.46
C ILE A 659 19.86 -10.16 -34.75
N CYS A 660 18.54 -10.10 -34.89
CA CYS A 660 17.80 -8.85 -35.01
C CYS A 660 17.32 -8.41 -33.63
N ILE A 661 17.74 -7.23 -33.22
CA ILE A 661 17.36 -6.61 -31.96
C ILE A 661 16.33 -5.52 -32.27
N VAL A 662 15.11 -5.74 -31.78
CA VAL A 662 13.97 -4.85 -32.02
C VAL A 662 13.64 -4.15 -30.70
N LYS A 663 14.01 -2.88 -30.60
CA LYS A 663 13.65 -2.02 -29.47
C LYS A 663 12.30 -1.38 -29.74
N ILE A 664 11.34 -1.61 -28.86
CA ILE A 664 9.97 -1.13 -28.98
C ILE A 664 9.71 -0.13 -27.85
N GLU A 665 9.29 1.08 -28.20
CA GLU A 665 8.88 2.10 -27.25
C GLU A 665 7.39 1.97 -26.89
N SER A 666 6.98 2.53 -25.75
CA SER A 666 5.55 2.57 -25.40
C SER A 666 4.78 3.48 -26.34
N SER A 667 3.59 3.06 -26.75
CA SER A 667 2.71 3.90 -27.56
C SER A 667 1.94 4.91 -26.69
N PRO A 668 1.77 6.17 -27.14
CA PRO A 668 0.97 7.18 -26.45
C PRO A 668 -0.55 6.94 -26.57
N LYS A 669 -0.97 5.95 -27.37
CA LYS A 669 -2.36 5.54 -27.54
C LYS A 669 -2.49 4.01 -27.61
N PRO A 670 -3.65 3.42 -27.26
CA PRO A 670 -3.86 1.98 -27.36
C PRO A 670 -3.64 1.46 -28.78
N VAL A 671 -2.82 0.41 -28.92
CA VAL A 671 -2.49 -0.23 -30.20
C VAL A 671 -3.29 -1.52 -30.36
N PHE A 672 -4.00 -1.62 -31.48
CA PHE A 672 -4.78 -2.81 -31.82
C PHE A 672 -4.15 -3.52 -33.00
N LEU A 673 -4.04 -4.84 -32.91
CA LEU A 673 -3.67 -5.68 -34.04
C LEU A 673 -4.90 -5.83 -34.94
N CYS A 674 -4.77 -5.46 -36.21
CA CYS A 674 -5.86 -5.42 -37.18
C CYS A 674 -5.86 -6.68 -38.06
N GLU A 675 -6.99 -7.37 -38.11
CA GLU A 675 -7.21 -8.53 -39.00
C GLU A 675 -8.55 -8.43 -39.74
N ALA A 676 -8.73 -9.30 -40.74
CA ALA A 676 -10.00 -9.43 -41.47
C ALA A 676 -11.19 -9.79 -40.56
N ALA A 677 -10.94 -10.45 -39.42
CA ALA A 677 -11.95 -10.84 -38.45
C ALA A 677 -12.27 -9.76 -37.39
N GLY A 678 -11.47 -8.68 -37.31
CA GLY A 678 -11.65 -7.61 -36.33
C GLY A 678 -10.34 -7.05 -35.78
N LYS A 679 -10.45 -6.24 -34.72
CA LYS A 679 -9.32 -5.65 -34.00
C LYS A 679 -9.11 -6.36 -32.67
N GLU A 680 -7.88 -6.76 -32.39
CA GLU A 680 -7.51 -7.48 -31.17
C GLU A 680 -6.56 -6.62 -30.32
N PHE A 681 -6.75 -6.66 -29.00
CA PHE A 681 -5.93 -5.92 -28.05
C PHE A 681 -5.04 -6.88 -27.25
N TYR A 682 -3.73 -6.65 -27.31
CA TYR A 682 -2.72 -7.50 -26.68
C TYR A 682 -1.89 -6.69 -25.67
N VAL A 683 -1.58 -7.30 -24.53
CA VAL A 683 -0.72 -6.72 -23.48
C VAL A 683 0.27 -7.77 -22.97
N ARG A 684 1.40 -7.33 -22.40
CA ARG A 684 2.31 -8.23 -21.68
C ARG A 684 1.77 -8.52 -20.27
N VAL A 685 1.85 -9.77 -19.86
CA VAL A 685 1.54 -10.25 -18.51
C VAL A 685 2.64 -11.23 -18.10
N GLY A 686 3.58 -10.77 -17.26
CA GLY A 686 4.82 -11.50 -17.03
C GLY A 686 5.58 -11.67 -18.36
N ASN A 687 6.17 -12.83 -18.61
CA ASN A 687 6.86 -13.16 -19.86
C ASN A 687 5.93 -13.62 -21.00
N THR A 688 4.61 -13.37 -20.92
CA THR A 688 3.66 -13.80 -21.95
C THR A 688 2.86 -12.64 -22.53
N THR A 689 2.54 -12.71 -23.82
CA THR A 689 1.63 -11.76 -24.47
C THR A 689 0.21 -12.33 -24.48
N ARG A 690 -0.74 -11.63 -23.84
CA ARG A 690 -2.13 -12.07 -23.72
C ARG A 690 -3.09 -11.15 -24.45
N GLN A 691 -4.09 -11.74 -25.09
CA GLN A 691 -5.24 -11.03 -25.61
C GLN A 691 -6.19 -10.71 -24.45
N LEU A 692 -6.64 -9.47 -24.35
CA LEU A 692 -7.67 -9.09 -23.40
C LEU A 692 -9.05 -9.17 -24.06
N ASP A 693 -10.07 -9.53 -23.28
CA ASP A 693 -11.46 -9.39 -23.70
C ASP A 693 -11.88 -7.91 -23.71
N VAL A 694 -13.10 -7.64 -24.18
CA VAL A 694 -13.60 -6.26 -24.35
C VAL A 694 -13.66 -5.50 -23.02
N GLN A 695 -14.09 -6.16 -21.94
CA GLN A 695 -14.22 -5.51 -20.64
C GLN A 695 -12.84 -5.22 -20.06
N ALA A 696 -11.96 -6.22 -20.03
CA ALA A 696 -10.59 -6.09 -19.55
C ALA A 696 -9.80 -5.07 -20.37
N THR A 697 -10.02 -4.99 -21.69
CA THR A 697 -9.42 -3.97 -22.56
C THR A 697 -9.84 -2.57 -22.13
N HIS A 698 -11.14 -2.34 -21.89
CA HIS A 698 -11.64 -1.03 -21.49
C HIS A 698 -11.06 -0.59 -20.13
N GLU A 699 -11.06 -1.49 -19.14
CA GLU A 699 -10.48 -1.25 -17.82
C GLU A 699 -8.96 -0.99 -17.91
N TYR A 700 -8.25 -1.81 -18.69
CA TYR A 700 -6.80 -1.67 -18.89
C TYR A 700 -6.46 -0.33 -19.53
N ILE A 701 -7.20 0.07 -20.57
CA ILE A 701 -6.97 1.35 -21.25
C ILE A 701 -7.13 2.51 -20.27
N GLY A 702 -8.22 2.58 -19.50
CA GLY A 702 -8.45 3.67 -18.55
C GLY A 702 -7.45 3.74 -17.38
N MET A 703 -6.64 2.70 -17.17
CA MET A 703 -5.56 2.70 -16.18
C MET A 703 -4.20 3.12 -16.75
N HIS A 704 -3.97 2.92 -18.06
CA HIS A 704 -2.65 3.04 -18.68
C HIS A 704 -2.51 4.24 -19.64
N TRP A 705 -3.63 4.79 -20.10
CA TRP A 705 -3.73 6.05 -20.85
C TRP A 705 -4.83 6.92 -20.22
#